data_AF-A0A9R0Y207-F1
#
_entry.id   AF-A0A9R0Y207-F1
#
_cell.length_a   1.000
_cell.length_b   1.000
_cell.length_c   1.000
_cell.angle_alpha   90.00
_cell.angle_beta   90.00
_cell.angle_gamma   90.00
#
_symmetry.space_group_name_H-M   'P 1'
#
loop_
_entity.id
_entity.type
_entity.pdbx_description
1 polymer ?
#
loop_
_entity_poly.entity_id
_entity_poly.type
_entity_poly.pdbx_seq_one_letter_code
_entity_poly.pdbx_strand_id
1 'polypeptide(L)'
;MEAALEAARSKDTKERLAGVERLHEALEAAARRGLTAAEVTALVDTCMDLTRDANFRVAQGGLHALSAAAVLAGDHFKIHLNALVPAAVERLGDGKQPVRDASRQLLVTLMEVSSPTIIVERAGSYAWTHKNWRVREEFVRTLATAVGLFASTELLLQRVFLSPVLQLLNDLNQSVREAAISCIQEMYKNMGSQFHEELQRHNLPSYMLKEINSRLDKIEPKVPSSDGARTQYRAMERSVSAHPKRGSPRKKNTSRESTLFGGDTDITEKPVEPIRVHSEKELFREIEKIASALNPEKDWSIRIAAMQRIEALVYGGAIDYPSFFVLLKQLVHPLSSQLADRRSSIVKQACHLLNVLSKELLSDFEACAEIFIPALFKLVVITVLVIAESSDNCVKTILRNCKVSRIVPLIADTAKNDRSAILRARCCEYALLILEYWADAPEIQRSADLYEDLIKCCVADAMSEVRATARSCYRMFIKTWPERSRRLFMSFDPAIQRIINDEDGGMHKRYPSSLHEKGAQLSRSSSHASGTHLTGYGTSSIVAMDKGAAISSESSLSSSMLLSQSKATGRHAERSIESVLSSSKQKVSAIESLLKGVGISGRQNFSAVRSTSLDLVQELILHPLVILIYRLLRLLRITFLGRVLHCWTHPSLA
;
A
#
# COMPACT_ATOMS: atom_id res chain seq x y z
N MET A 1 -20.97 17.13 -14.05
CA MET A 1 -19.60 17.67 -13.95
C MET A 1 -19.55 19.08 -14.54
N GLU A 2 -19.58 19.24 -15.86
CA GLU A 2 -19.46 20.54 -16.56
C GLU A 2 -20.35 21.67 -15.99
N ALA A 3 -21.66 21.48 -15.88
CA ALA A 3 -22.56 22.50 -15.31
C ALA A 3 -22.27 22.88 -13.84
N ALA A 4 -21.62 22.00 -13.07
CA ALA A 4 -21.18 22.29 -11.71
C ALA A 4 -19.86 23.09 -11.70
N LEU A 5 -18.92 22.75 -12.59
CA LEU A 5 -17.70 23.54 -12.81
C LEU A 5 -18.03 24.96 -13.25
N GLU A 6 -19.04 25.14 -14.11
CA GLU A 6 -19.42 26.46 -14.60
C GLU A 6 -20.13 27.32 -13.54
N ALA A 7 -21.05 26.75 -12.77
CA ALA A 7 -21.62 27.46 -11.62
C ALA A 7 -20.53 27.82 -10.57
N ALA A 8 -19.51 26.98 -10.41
CA ALA A 8 -18.35 27.27 -9.56
C ALA A 8 -17.48 28.44 -10.08
N ARG A 9 -17.55 28.81 -11.37
CA ARG A 9 -16.91 30.03 -11.91
C ARG A 9 -17.73 31.31 -11.74
N SER A 10 -18.98 31.23 -11.26
CA SER A 10 -19.88 32.40 -11.26
C SER A 10 -19.32 33.59 -10.47
N LYS A 11 -19.66 34.80 -10.90
CA LYS A 11 -19.36 36.02 -10.14
C LYS A 11 -20.20 36.11 -8.86
N ASP A 12 -21.41 35.54 -8.85
CA ASP A 12 -22.20 35.46 -7.61
C ASP A 12 -21.69 34.38 -6.66
N THR A 13 -21.67 34.70 -5.38
CA THR A 13 -21.08 33.85 -4.35
C THR A 13 -22.04 32.73 -3.89
N LYS A 14 -23.36 32.89 -4.03
CA LYS A 14 -24.32 31.79 -3.77
C LYS A 14 -24.26 30.77 -4.91
N GLU A 15 -24.15 31.24 -6.16
CA GLU A 15 -23.97 30.37 -7.31
C GLU A 15 -22.67 29.55 -7.23
N ARG A 16 -21.55 30.14 -6.76
CA ARG A 16 -20.31 29.37 -6.52
C ARG A 16 -20.44 28.36 -5.39
N LEU A 17 -21.14 28.67 -4.30
CA LEU A 17 -21.42 27.70 -3.23
C LEU A 17 -22.23 26.50 -3.76
N ALA A 18 -23.33 26.76 -4.47
CA ALA A 18 -24.09 25.71 -5.12
C ALA A 18 -23.29 24.98 -6.23
N GLY A 19 -22.35 25.67 -6.88
CA GLY A 19 -21.38 25.07 -7.81
C GLY A 19 -20.49 24.03 -7.12
N VAL A 20 -19.92 24.41 -5.99
CA VAL A 20 -19.11 23.54 -5.10
C VAL A 20 -19.91 22.34 -4.58
N GLU A 21 -21.15 22.55 -4.13
CA GLU A 21 -22.04 21.47 -3.68
C GLU A 21 -22.31 20.48 -4.82
N ARG A 22 -22.71 20.97 -6.00
CA ARG A 22 -22.92 20.15 -7.20
C ARG A 22 -21.65 19.51 -7.76
N LEU A 23 -20.46 20.04 -7.45
CA LEU A 23 -19.19 19.39 -7.80
C LEU A 23 -18.96 18.15 -6.95
N HIS A 24 -19.31 18.22 -5.66
CA HIS A 24 -19.24 17.08 -4.75
C HIS A 24 -20.23 15.96 -5.16
N GLU A 25 -21.48 16.31 -5.47
CA GLU A 25 -22.46 15.38 -6.06
C GLU A 25 -21.95 14.74 -7.36
N ALA A 26 -21.36 15.54 -8.26
CA ALA A 26 -20.83 15.06 -9.53
C ALA A 26 -19.61 14.13 -9.36
N LEU A 27 -18.81 14.30 -8.30
CA LEU A 27 -17.72 13.42 -7.94
C LEU A 27 -18.23 12.08 -7.39
N GLU A 28 -19.24 12.09 -6.51
CA GLU A 28 -19.86 10.85 -6.02
C GLU A 28 -20.54 10.05 -7.14
N ALA A 29 -21.22 10.73 -8.07
CA ALA A 29 -21.73 10.10 -9.27
C ALA A 29 -20.62 9.52 -10.17
N ALA A 30 -19.48 10.21 -10.28
CA ALA A 30 -18.32 9.73 -11.02
C ALA A 30 -17.60 8.56 -10.34
N ALA A 31 -17.74 8.35 -9.02
CA ALA A 31 -17.03 7.30 -8.28
C ALA A 31 -17.28 5.87 -8.81
N ARG A 32 -18.41 5.63 -9.48
CA ARG A 32 -18.73 4.33 -10.12
C ARG A 32 -18.08 4.11 -11.48
N ARG A 33 -17.59 5.17 -12.14
CA ARG A 33 -17.02 5.12 -13.51
C ARG A 33 -15.59 5.67 -13.65
N GLY A 34 -15.08 6.33 -12.62
CA GLY A 34 -13.83 7.09 -12.69
C GLY A 34 -13.98 8.45 -13.38
N LEU A 35 -12.97 9.30 -13.20
CA LEU A 35 -12.86 10.60 -13.88
C LEU A 35 -11.97 10.47 -15.11
N THR A 36 -12.39 11.04 -16.24
CA THR A 36 -11.53 11.12 -17.42
C THR A 36 -10.46 12.21 -17.25
N ALA A 37 -9.31 12.08 -17.92
CA ALA A 37 -8.21 13.06 -17.82
C ALA A 37 -8.64 14.53 -18.10
N ALA A 38 -9.60 14.72 -19.01
CA ALA A 38 -10.17 16.04 -19.31
C ALA A 38 -11.03 16.58 -18.16
N GLU A 39 -11.87 15.74 -17.54
CA GLU A 39 -12.62 16.12 -16.33
C GLU A 39 -11.70 16.42 -15.15
N VAL A 40 -10.61 15.66 -14.98
CA VAL A 40 -9.62 15.90 -13.92
C VAL A 40 -8.93 17.24 -14.11
N THR A 41 -8.46 17.55 -15.32
CA THR A 41 -7.80 18.83 -15.62
C THR A 41 -8.76 20.00 -15.44
N ALA A 42 -9.96 19.94 -16.04
CA ALA A 42 -10.96 20.98 -15.89
C ALA A 42 -11.40 21.19 -14.44
N LEU A 43 -11.45 20.13 -13.62
CA LEU A 43 -11.73 20.22 -12.19
C LEU A 43 -10.57 20.86 -11.43
N VAL A 44 -9.33 20.43 -11.67
CA VAL A 44 -8.14 21.02 -11.03
C VAL A 44 -8.05 22.50 -11.34
N ASP A 45 -8.14 22.90 -12.61
CA ASP A 45 -8.05 24.30 -13.04
C ASP A 45 -9.13 25.16 -12.36
N THR A 46 -10.37 24.66 -12.31
CA THR A 46 -11.48 25.34 -11.63
C THR A 46 -11.22 25.45 -10.12
N CYS A 47 -10.92 24.33 -9.45
CA CYS A 47 -10.77 24.30 -8.00
C CYS A 47 -9.53 25.05 -7.50
N MET A 48 -8.47 25.18 -8.31
CA MET A 48 -7.31 26.02 -8.01
C MET A 48 -7.69 27.48 -7.77
N ASP A 49 -8.62 28.03 -8.56
CA ASP A 49 -9.20 29.36 -8.29
C ASP A 49 -10.11 29.35 -7.06
N LEU A 50 -10.95 28.32 -6.88
CA LEU A 50 -11.81 28.21 -5.69
C LEU A 50 -11.00 28.24 -4.39
N THR A 51 -9.83 27.58 -4.31
CA THR A 51 -8.97 27.63 -3.11
C THR A 51 -8.56 29.05 -2.69
N ARG A 52 -8.61 30.01 -3.61
CA ARG A 52 -8.25 31.42 -3.43
C ARG A 52 -9.46 32.34 -3.22
N ASP A 53 -10.68 31.80 -3.17
CA ASP A 53 -11.91 32.57 -3.03
C ASP A 53 -11.96 33.35 -1.70
N ALA A 54 -12.52 34.56 -1.74
CA ALA A 54 -12.74 35.39 -0.55
C ALA A 54 -13.77 34.78 0.43
N ASN A 55 -14.68 33.92 -0.06
CA ASN A 55 -15.59 33.15 0.75
C ASN A 55 -14.95 31.81 1.17
N PHE A 56 -14.64 31.69 2.46
CA PHE A 56 -13.98 30.52 3.03
C PHE A 56 -14.72 29.18 2.79
N ARG A 57 -16.04 29.17 2.60
CA ARG A 57 -16.79 27.95 2.27
C ARG A 57 -16.56 27.50 0.82
N VAL A 58 -16.43 28.45 -0.11
CA VAL A 58 -16.06 28.15 -1.50
C VAL A 58 -14.63 27.61 -1.55
N ALA A 59 -13.70 28.22 -0.80
CA ALA A 59 -12.32 27.75 -0.69
C ALA A 59 -12.20 26.37 -0.01
N GLN A 60 -12.92 26.16 1.09
CA GLN A 60 -13.00 24.86 1.78
C GLN A 60 -13.54 23.78 0.83
N GLY A 61 -14.66 24.03 0.16
CA GLY A 61 -15.27 23.06 -0.74
C GLY A 61 -14.47 22.81 -2.02
N GLY A 62 -13.74 23.80 -2.53
CA GLY A 62 -12.75 23.61 -3.60
C GLY A 62 -11.61 22.66 -3.19
N LEU A 63 -11.11 22.78 -1.95
CA LEU A 63 -10.14 21.83 -1.39
C LEU A 63 -10.74 20.44 -1.16
N HIS A 64 -12.00 20.33 -0.72
CA HIS A 64 -12.71 19.04 -0.60
C HIS A 64 -12.90 18.37 -1.97
N ALA A 65 -13.31 19.12 -2.99
CA ALA A 65 -13.48 18.62 -4.36
C ALA A 65 -12.15 18.12 -4.95
N LEU A 66 -11.04 18.83 -4.73
CA LEU A 66 -9.69 18.36 -5.07
C LEU A 66 -9.33 17.07 -4.32
N SER A 67 -9.64 16.97 -3.03
CA SER A 67 -9.33 15.80 -2.21
C SER A 67 -10.12 14.57 -2.68
N ALA A 68 -11.42 14.72 -2.97
CA ALA A 68 -12.25 13.66 -3.54
C ALA A 68 -11.81 13.29 -4.97
N ALA A 69 -11.49 14.28 -5.82
CA ALA A 69 -10.96 14.02 -7.17
C ALA A 69 -9.63 13.24 -7.14
N ALA A 70 -8.74 13.52 -6.18
CA ALA A 70 -7.50 12.76 -6.00
C ALA A 70 -7.76 11.26 -5.72
N VAL A 71 -8.86 10.92 -5.05
CA VAL A 71 -9.26 9.51 -4.83
C VAL A 71 -9.69 8.84 -6.13
N LEU A 72 -10.44 9.56 -6.98
CA LEU A 72 -11.15 9.01 -8.15
C LEU A 72 -10.38 9.10 -9.48
N ALA A 73 -9.38 9.99 -9.58
CA ALA A 73 -8.67 10.31 -10.82
C ALA A 73 -7.51 9.35 -11.18
N GLY A 74 -7.05 8.52 -10.23
CA GLY A 74 -5.88 7.67 -10.42
C GLY A 74 -4.64 8.47 -10.84
N ASP A 75 -3.87 7.94 -11.80
CA ASP A 75 -2.65 8.60 -12.28
C ASP A 75 -2.88 9.93 -12.99
N HIS A 76 -4.10 10.21 -13.48
CA HIS A 76 -4.43 11.51 -14.09
C HIS A 76 -4.30 12.69 -13.10
N PHE A 77 -4.33 12.45 -11.79
CA PHE A 77 -4.10 13.49 -10.79
C PHE A 77 -2.61 13.84 -10.60
N LYS A 78 -1.70 12.89 -10.90
CA LYS A 78 -0.28 13.01 -10.53
C LYS A 78 0.44 14.14 -11.29
N ILE A 79 0.03 14.43 -12.52
CA ILE A 79 0.60 15.53 -13.33
C ILE A 79 0.34 16.91 -12.70
N HIS A 80 -0.73 17.05 -11.92
CA HIS A 80 -1.16 18.31 -11.30
C HIS A 80 -0.48 18.60 -9.94
N LEU A 81 0.25 17.63 -9.37
CA LEU A 81 0.88 17.74 -8.05
C LEU A 81 1.88 18.91 -7.93
N ASN A 82 2.48 19.35 -9.04
CA ASN A 82 3.41 20.48 -9.06
C ASN A 82 2.71 21.82 -8.76
N ALA A 83 1.43 21.96 -9.13
CA ALA A 83 0.62 23.14 -8.84
C ALA A 83 -0.20 22.99 -7.54
N LEU A 84 -0.72 21.78 -7.28
CA LEU A 84 -1.59 21.49 -6.15
C LEU A 84 -0.88 21.50 -4.79
N VAL A 85 0.33 20.94 -4.68
CA VAL A 85 1.03 20.85 -3.38
C VAL A 85 1.42 22.25 -2.83
N PRO A 86 2.00 23.18 -3.61
CA PRO A 86 2.25 24.54 -3.13
C PRO A 86 0.97 25.29 -2.77
N ALA A 87 -0.10 25.15 -3.58
CA ALA A 87 -1.38 25.77 -3.30
C ALA A 87 -1.99 25.27 -1.98
N ALA A 88 -1.96 23.97 -1.72
CA ALA A 88 -2.42 23.41 -0.46
C ALA A 88 -1.61 23.94 0.74
N VAL A 89 -0.28 23.99 0.64
CA VAL A 89 0.58 24.57 1.69
C VAL A 89 0.22 26.04 1.99
N GLU A 90 -0.04 26.85 0.96
CA GLU A 90 -0.54 28.24 1.14
C GLU A 90 -1.93 28.32 1.79
N ARG A 91 -2.74 27.24 1.80
CA ARG A 91 -4.04 27.18 2.49
C ARG A 91 -3.97 26.65 3.93
N LEU A 92 -2.87 26.00 4.32
CA LEU A 92 -2.57 25.76 5.75
C LEU A 92 -2.42 27.08 6.52
N GLY A 93 -2.08 28.17 5.83
CA GLY A 93 -1.91 29.49 6.40
C GLY A 93 -3.18 30.31 6.60
N ASP A 94 -4.35 29.81 6.17
CA ASP A 94 -5.60 30.58 6.09
C ASP A 94 -6.09 31.09 7.45
N GLY A 95 -6.90 32.14 7.47
CA GLY A 95 -7.50 32.68 8.69
C GLY A 95 -8.55 31.75 9.32
N LYS A 96 -9.26 30.95 8.54
CA LYS A 96 -10.40 30.12 8.98
C LYS A 96 -9.98 28.65 9.16
N GLN A 97 -10.25 28.09 10.34
CA GLN A 97 -9.92 26.69 10.67
C GLN A 97 -10.44 25.67 9.63
N PRO A 98 -11.69 25.76 9.11
CA PRO A 98 -12.19 24.79 8.13
C PRO A 98 -11.39 24.75 6.80
N VAL A 99 -10.79 25.87 6.37
CA VAL A 99 -9.93 25.90 5.17
C VAL A 99 -8.59 25.23 5.44
N ARG A 100 -8.05 25.40 6.65
CA ARG A 100 -6.81 24.72 7.10
C ARG A 100 -7.03 23.21 7.24
N ASP A 101 -8.14 22.79 7.83
CA ASP A 101 -8.53 21.38 7.97
C ASP A 101 -8.75 20.72 6.60
N ALA A 102 -9.44 21.41 5.68
CA ALA A 102 -9.62 20.97 4.31
C ALA A 102 -8.30 20.81 3.56
N SER A 103 -7.35 21.74 3.74
CA SER A 103 -6.02 21.63 3.13
C SER A 103 -5.17 20.52 3.74
N ARG A 104 -5.24 20.33 5.07
CA ARG A 104 -4.62 19.19 5.77
C ARG A 104 -5.16 17.87 5.21
N GLN A 105 -6.48 17.75 5.05
CA GLN A 105 -7.08 16.55 4.45
C GLN A 105 -6.68 16.37 2.99
N LEU A 106 -6.59 17.44 2.18
CA LEU A 106 -6.06 17.34 0.81
C LEU A 106 -4.62 16.82 0.81
N LEU A 107 -3.72 17.36 1.63
CA LEU A 107 -2.32 16.92 1.72
C LEU A 107 -2.21 15.45 2.18
N VAL A 108 -2.96 15.05 3.22
CA VAL A 108 -3.01 13.64 3.66
C VAL A 108 -3.55 12.73 2.56
N THR A 109 -4.60 13.14 1.85
CA THR A 109 -5.10 12.37 0.70
C THR A 109 -4.04 12.30 -0.41
N LEU A 110 -3.31 13.37 -0.72
CA LEU A 110 -2.22 13.32 -1.71
C LEU A 110 -1.12 12.32 -1.31
N MET A 111 -0.81 12.21 -0.02
CA MET A 111 0.07 11.16 0.53
C MET A 111 -0.52 9.76 0.28
N GLU A 112 -1.82 9.55 0.57
CA GLU A 112 -2.53 8.29 0.26
C GLU A 112 -2.50 7.95 -1.25
N VAL A 113 -2.56 8.94 -2.17
CA VAL A 113 -2.72 8.68 -3.62
C VAL A 113 -1.40 8.45 -4.37
N SER A 114 -0.27 8.84 -3.76
CA SER A 114 1.06 8.88 -4.41
C SER A 114 2.09 8.14 -3.56
N SER A 115 2.90 8.86 -2.78
CA SER A 115 3.71 8.35 -1.67
C SER A 115 3.76 9.45 -0.60
N PRO A 116 3.59 9.12 0.69
CA PRO A 116 3.76 10.08 1.77
C PRO A 116 5.11 10.80 1.72
N THR A 117 6.23 10.08 1.59
CA THR A 117 7.58 10.68 1.49
C THR A 117 7.66 11.77 0.42
N ILE A 118 7.28 11.49 -0.85
CA ILE A 118 7.37 12.45 -1.96
C ILE A 118 6.53 13.71 -1.70
N ILE A 119 5.34 13.56 -1.13
CA ILE A 119 4.45 14.69 -0.83
C ILE A 119 4.95 15.50 0.36
N VAL A 120 5.55 14.86 1.37
CA VAL A 120 6.15 15.54 2.53
C VAL A 120 7.39 16.34 2.15
N GLU A 121 8.31 15.79 1.37
CA GLU A 121 9.48 16.52 0.87
C GLU A 121 9.06 17.76 0.07
N ARG A 122 8.14 17.57 -0.88
CA ARG A 122 7.65 18.63 -1.76
C ARG A 122 6.84 19.69 -1.02
N ALA A 123 5.99 19.31 -0.07
CA ALA A 123 5.27 20.29 0.75
C ALA A 123 6.24 21.03 1.70
N GLY A 124 7.22 20.31 2.25
CA GLY A 124 8.27 20.83 3.13
C GLY A 124 9.07 21.96 2.49
N SER A 125 9.43 21.86 1.20
CA SER A 125 10.17 22.92 0.49
C SER A 125 9.44 24.27 0.43
N TYR A 126 8.11 24.30 0.63
CA TYR A 126 7.32 25.53 0.75
C TYR A 126 6.94 25.85 2.21
N ALA A 127 6.85 24.82 3.07
CA ALA A 127 6.30 24.95 4.42
C ALA A 127 7.34 25.23 5.51
N TRP A 128 8.51 24.57 5.49
CA TRP A 128 9.43 24.54 6.64
C TRP A 128 9.86 25.93 7.14
N THR A 129 10.24 26.80 6.21
CA THR A 129 10.72 28.16 6.48
C THR A 129 9.68 29.24 6.12
N HIS A 130 8.40 28.85 5.99
CA HIS A 130 7.38 29.75 5.46
C HIS A 130 7.13 30.98 6.35
N LYS A 131 7.01 32.17 5.77
CA LYS A 131 6.82 33.45 6.49
C LYS A 131 5.63 33.47 7.46
N ASN A 132 4.50 32.89 7.07
CA ASN A 132 3.31 32.78 7.93
C ASN A 132 3.47 31.56 8.86
N TRP A 133 3.59 31.82 10.16
CA TRP A 133 3.78 30.79 11.20
C TRP A 133 2.67 29.73 11.20
N ARG A 134 1.44 30.07 10.81
CA ARG A 134 0.34 29.10 10.71
C ARG A 134 0.61 28.00 9.69
N VAL A 135 1.30 28.31 8.60
CA VAL A 135 1.70 27.28 7.62
C VAL A 135 2.69 26.30 8.25
N ARG A 136 3.68 26.79 9.00
CA ARG A 136 4.69 25.95 9.67
C ARG A 136 4.03 25.05 10.72
N GLU A 137 3.22 25.66 11.58
CA GLU A 137 2.41 25.02 12.62
C GLU A 137 1.49 23.91 12.06
N GLU A 138 0.66 24.24 11.06
CA GLU A 138 -0.32 23.32 10.50
C GLU A 138 0.30 22.27 9.58
N PHE A 139 1.41 22.57 8.92
CA PHE A 139 2.17 21.54 8.21
C PHE A 139 2.72 20.50 9.19
N VAL A 140 3.31 20.91 10.31
CA VAL A 140 3.74 19.96 11.35
C VAL A 140 2.57 19.17 11.95
N ARG A 141 1.37 19.76 12.11
CA ARG A 141 0.15 18.99 12.48
C ARG A 141 -0.30 18.02 11.38
N THR A 142 -0.12 18.37 10.11
CA THR A 142 -0.34 17.48 8.96
C THR A 142 0.61 16.28 9.05
N LEU A 143 1.88 16.51 9.39
CA LEU A 143 2.88 15.45 9.56
C LEU A 143 2.60 14.57 10.78
N ALA A 144 2.22 15.13 11.93
CA ALA A 144 1.77 14.35 13.09
C ALA A 144 0.58 13.44 12.73
N THR A 145 -0.37 13.95 11.92
CA THR A 145 -1.48 13.15 11.38
C THR A 145 -0.97 12.04 10.44
N ALA A 146 -0.01 12.34 9.56
CA ALA A 146 0.60 11.39 8.64
C ALA A 146 1.39 10.27 9.38
N VAL A 147 2.10 10.58 10.47
CA VAL A 147 2.76 9.57 11.32
C VAL A 147 1.74 8.56 11.83
N GLY A 148 0.63 9.04 12.40
CA GLY A 148 -0.44 8.17 12.93
C GLY A 148 -1.14 7.29 11.89
N LEU A 149 -1.00 7.59 10.59
CA LEU A 149 -1.62 6.87 9.47
C LEU A 149 -0.63 5.95 8.72
N PHE A 150 0.62 6.37 8.54
CA PHE A 150 1.58 5.71 7.65
C PHE A 150 2.78 5.06 8.36
N ALA A 151 2.92 5.17 9.69
CA ALA A 151 4.07 4.59 10.42
C ALA A 151 4.23 3.06 10.23
N SER A 152 3.16 2.33 9.93
CA SER A 152 3.18 0.89 9.63
C SER A 152 3.49 0.55 8.17
N THR A 153 3.59 1.54 7.27
CA THR A 153 3.71 1.34 5.82
C THR A 153 4.90 2.06 5.17
N GLU A 154 5.29 3.25 5.63
CA GLU A 154 6.56 3.91 5.27
C GLU A 154 7.39 4.19 6.53
N LEU A 155 8.17 3.19 7.00
CA LEU A 155 9.03 3.32 8.20
C LEU A 155 10.07 4.45 8.09
N LEU A 156 10.52 4.77 6.87
CA LEU A 156 11.49 5.84 6.61
C LEU A 156 10.88 7.25 6.67
N LEU A 157 9.55 7.39 6.53
CA LEU A 157 8.84 8.67 6.49
C LEU A 157 9.20 9.58 7.67
N GLN A 158 9.36 9.00 8.86
CA GLN A 158 9.70 9.75 10.09
C GLN A 158 11.14 10.30 10.06
N ARG A 159 12.10 9.57 9.47
CA ARG A 159 13.50 10.03 9.34
C ARG A 159 13.63 11.24 8.43
N VAL A 160 12.87 11.27 7.34
CA VAL A 160 12.90 12.35 6.32
C VAL A 160 12.64 13.73 6.93
N PHE A 161 11.78 13.83 7.96
CA PHE A 161 11.42 15.12 8.55
C PHE A 161 11.73 15.30 10.04
N LEU A 162 12.30 14.31 10.73
CA LEU A 162 12.69 14.47 12.15
C LEU A 162 13.61 15.67 12.35
N SER A 163 14.66 15.83 11.53
CA SER A 163 15.59 16.97 11.66
C SER A 163 14.90 18.34 11.43
N PRO A 164 14.10 18.56 10.36
CA PRO A 164 13.27 19.77 10.24
C PRO A 164 12.32 20.03 11.43
N VAL A 165 11.65 19.00 11.96
CA VAL A 165 10.76 19.15 13.13
C VAL A 165 11.54 19.54 14.38
N LEU A 166 12.75 18.99 14.58
CA LEU A 166 13.64 19.37 15.68
C LEU A 166 14.19 20.80 15.55
N GLN A 167 14.40 21.30 14.32
CA GLN A 167 14.75 22.71 14.10
C GLN A 167 13.61 23.65 14.53
N LEU A 168 12.35 23.27 14.25
CA LEU A 168 11.16 24.05 14.63
C LEU A 168 10.89 24.12 16.14
N LEU A 169 11.61 23.35 16.98
CA LEU A 169 11.66 23.58 18.43
C LEU A 169 12.27 24.95 18.81
N ASN A 170 13.02 25.57 17.90
CA ASN A 170 13.61 26.90 18.07
C ASN A 170 12.85 28.00 17.30
N ASP A 171 11.64 27.69 16.79
CA ASP A 171 10.81 28.68 16.10
C ASP A 171 10.43 29.85 17.03
N LEU A 172 10.41 31.07 16.50
CA LEU A 172 10.05 32.27 17.24
C LEU A 172 8.62 32.19 17.83
N ASN A 173 7.69 31.55 17.11
CA ASN A 173 6.28 31.42 17.51
C ASN A 173 6.05 30.15 18.36
N GLN A 174 5.47 30.33 19.55
CA GLN A 174 5.23 29.23 20.50
C GLN A 174 4.32 28.13 19.94
N SER A 175 3.30 28.47 19.14
CA SER A 175 2.37 27.49 18.58
C SER A 175 3.05 26.53 17.59
N VAL A 176 4.10 27.00 16.89
CA VAL A 176 4.93 26.15 16.03
C VAL A 176 5.78 25.20 16.86
N ARG A 177 6.39 25.67 17.96
CA ARG A 177 7.15 24.83 18.90
C ARG A 177 6.28 23.75 19.55
N GLU A 178 5.08 24.11 20.00
CA GLU A 178 4.10 23.17 20.55
C GLU A 178 3.61 22.15 19.50
N ALA A 179 3.45 22.56 18.24
CA ALA A 179 3.15 21.63 17.14
C ALA A 179 4.32 20.65 16.89
N ALA A 180 5.57 21.12 16.92
CA ALA A 180 6.76 20.28 16.80
C ALA A 180 6.85 19.24 17.92
N ILE A 181 6.66 19.66 19.18
CA ILE A 181 6.57 18.75 20.33
C ILE A 181 5.43 17.74 20.14
N SER A 182 4.27 18.16 19.65
CA SER A 182 3.14 17.26 19.38
C SER A 182 3.44 16.23 18.29
N CYS A 183 4.22 16.59 17.27
CA CYS A 183 4.66 15.67 16.22
C CYS A 183 5.68 14.66 16.75
N ILE A 184 6.67 15.12 17.53
CA ILE A 184 7.65 14.29 18.24
C ILE A 184 6.96 13.29 19.19
N GLN A 185 5.90 13.71 19.89
CA GLN A 185 5.07 12.85 20.72
C GLN A 185 4.33 11.76 19.92
N GLU A 186 3.83 12.05 18.71
CA GLU A 186 3.22 11.01 17.87
C GLU A 186 4.27 10.08 17.24
N MET A 187 5.46 10.58 16.89
CA MET A 187 6.59 9.73 16.46
C MET A 187 6.95 8.73 17.57
N TYR A 188 7.12 9.21 18.81
CA TYR A 188 7.35 8.37 19.99
C TYR A 188 6.25 7.32 20.22
N LYS A 189 4.96 7.67 20.11
CA LYS A 189 3.85 6.70 20.27
C LYS A 189 3.93 5.51 19.33
N ASN A 190 4.50 5.68 18.14
CA ASN A 190 4.54 4.66 17.09
C ASN A 190 5.91 3.96 17.00
N MET A 191 7.01 4.58 17.46
CA MET A 191 8.36 3.99 17.52
C MET A 191 8.76 3.41 18.88
N GLY A 192 8.08 3.80 19.97
CA GLY A 192 8.42 3.37 21.33
C GLY A 192 9.79 3.85 21.80
N SER A 193 10.43 3.08 22.68
CA SER A 193 11.70 3.45 23.35
C SER A 193 12.85 3.74 22.38
N GLN A 194 12.89 3.10 21.20
CA GLN A 194 13.93 3.30 20.18
C GLN A 194 14.05 4.77 19.70
N PHE A 195 12.96 5.53 19.77
CA PHE A 195 12.96 6.95 19.40
C PHE A 195 13.84 7.81 20.31
N HIS A 196 14.08 7.41 21.57
CA HIS A 196 15.02 8.12 22.44
C HIS A 196 16.46 8.04 21.93
N GLU A 197 16.85 6.94 21.27
CA GLU A 197 18.17 6.85 20.63
C GLU A 197 18.25 7.74 19.38
N GLU A 198 17.22 7.73 18.53
CA GLU A 198 17.17 8.59 17.34
C GLU A 198 17.22 10.09 17.73
N LEU A 199 16.54 10.46 18.82
CA LEU A 199 16.60 11.80 19.39
C LEU A 199 18.00 12.17 19.91
N GLN A 200 18.74 11.21 20.47
CA GLN A 200 20.13 11.42 20.91
C GLN A 200 21.10 11.58 19.74
N ARG A 201 20.90 10.86 18.62
CA ARG A 201 21.73 10.98 17.40
C ARG A 201 21.72 12.40 16.82
N HIS A 202 20.71 13.22 17.11
CA HIS A 202 20.62 14.61 16.70
C HIS A 202 21.35 15.64 17.60
N ASN A 203 22.11 15.21 18.62
CA ASN A 203 22.98 16.06 19.45
C ASN A 203 22.30 17.33 20.02
N LEU A 204 21.03 17.20 20.42
CA LEU A 204 20.22 18.33 20.86
C LEU A 204 20.70 18.92 22.20
N PRO A 205 20.71 20.26 22.37
CA PRO A 205 20.97 20.93 23.64
C PRO A 205 20.20 20.35 24.83
N SER A 206 20.91 20.16 25.95
CA SER A 206 20.43 19.41 27.13
C SER A 206 19.18 19.98 27.82
N TYR A 207 18.75 21.21 27.50
CA TYR A 207 17.48 21.76 27.97
C TYR A 207 16.30 21.27 27.12
N MET A 208 16.46 21.20 25.79
CA MET A 208 15.42 20.67 24.89
C MET A 208 15.22 19.17 25.11
N LEU A 209 16.29 18.38 25.26
CA LEU A 209 16.18 16.96 25.59
C LEU A 209 15.40 16.73 26.90
N LYS A 210 15.63 17.55 27.92
CA LYS A 210 14.89 17.48 29.19
C LYS A 210 13.42 17.84 29.01
N GLU A 211 13.10 18.88 28.24
CA GLU A 211 11.69 19.23 27.98
C GLU A 211 10.99 18.10 27.20
N ILE A 212 11.56 17.65 26.08
CA ILE A 212 11.01 16.58 25.24
C ILE A 212 10.77 15.33 26.08
N ASN A 213 11.80 14.80 26.76
CA ASN A 213 11.66 13.58 27.56
C ASN A 213 10.59 13.75 28.65
N SER A 214 10.53 14.91 29.33
CA SER A 214 9.47 15.19 30.32
C SER A 214 8.04 15.25 29.75
N ARG A 215 7.88 15.28 28.41
CA ARG A 215 6.62 15.15 27.69
C ARG A 215 6.43 13.78 27.01
N LEU A 216 7.49 12.97 26.87
CA LEU A 216 7.45 11.58 26.41
C LEU A 216 7.19 10.60 27.58
N ASP A 217 7.80 10.84 28.75
CA ASP A 217 7.62 10.09 30.01
C ASP A 217 6.15 9.99 30.47
N LYS A 218 5.27 10.85 29.93
CA LYS A 218 3.83 10.96 30.23
C LYS A 218 2.95 10.23 29.22
N ILE A 219 3.53 9.54 28.25
CA ILE A 219 2.84 8.86 27.16
C ILE A 219 3.15 7.37 27.25
N GLU A 220 2.11 6.55 27.36
CA GLU A 220 2.23 5.11 27.08
C GLU A 220 2.35 4.92 25.56
N PRO A 221 3.48 4.39 25.05
CA PRO A 221 3.63 4.10 23.62
C PRO A 221 2.74 2.92 23.20
N LYS A 222 2.32 2.88 21.92
CA LYS A 222 1.50 1.78 21.36
C LYS A 222 2.29 0.45 21.27
N VAL A 223 3.63 0.54 21.28
CA VAL A 223 4.56 -0.58 21.45
C VAL A 223 5.00 -0.60 22.92
N PRO A 224 4.82 -1.69 23.69
CA PRO A 224 5.08 -1.70 25.12
C PRO A 224 6.51 -1.29 25.51
N SER A 225 6.65 -0.58 26.63
CA SER A 225 7.95 -0.30 27.24
C SER A 225 8.58 -1.58 27.80
N SER A 226 9.81 -1.90 27.37
CA SER A 226 10.70 -2.77 28.15
C SER A 226 11.48 -1.88 29.11
N ASP A 227 10.99 -1.75 30.35
CA ASP A 227 11.56 -0.85 31.35
C ASP A 227 12.46 -1.62 32.32
N GLY A 228 13.77 -1.57 32.06
CA GLY A 228 14.79 -2.21 32.88
C GLY A 228 14.97 -1.53 34.24
N ALA A 229 15.23 -2.31 35.29
CA ALA A 229 15.22 -1.85 36.68
C ALA A 229 16.11 -0.61 36.96
N ARG A 230 15.45 0.54 37.16
CA ARG A 230 16.08 1.84 37.50
C ARG A 230 16.71 1.80 38.89
N THR A 231 17.99 1.43 38.95
CA THR A 231 18.74 1.22 40.19
C THR A 231 18.93 2.51 40.99
N GLN A 232 18.31 2.62 42.16
CA GLN A 232 18.58 3.71 43.11
C GLN A 232 19.85 3.42 43.91
N TYR A 233 20.94 4.12 43.59
CA TYR A 233 22.11 4.20 44.46
C TYR A 233 21.76 5.04 45.70
N ARG A 234 21.56 4.39 46.84
CA ARG A 234 21.38 5.07 48.14
C ARG A 234 22.73 5.17 48.85
N ALA A 235 23.11 6.39 49.25
CA ALA A 235 24.37 6.65 49.93
C ALA A 235 24.44 6.00 51.32
N MET A 236 25.68 5.72 51.75
CA MET A 236 26.01 5.04 53.01
C MET A 236 26.06 6.05 54.18
N GLU A 237 25.09 6.01 55.08
CA GLU A 237 25.17 6.64 56.40
C GLU A 237 24.85 5.64 57.52
N ARG A 238 25.43 5.86 58.70
CA ARG A 238 25.40 4.92 59.84
C ARG A 238 24.24 5.25 60.80
N SER A 239 23.49 4.25 61.25
CA SER A 239 23.28 4.01 62.70
C SER A 239 22.38 2.79 63.06
N VAL A 240 22.95 1.87 63.85
CA VAL A 240 22.39 1.31 65.11
C VAL A 240 20.93 0.80 65.16
N SER A 241 20.75 -0.54 65.14
CA SER A 241 20.13 -1.38 66.23
C SER A 241 19.21 -2.56 65.82
N ALA A 242 19.12 -3.55 66.73
CA ALA A 242 17.99 -4.46 67.02
C ALA A 242 17.44 -5.46 65.96
N HIS A 243 18.14 -6.60 65.84
CA HIS A 243 17.64 -7.98 66.02
C HIS A 243 16.19 -8.23 66.54
N PRO A 244 15.61 -9.46 66.39
CA PRO A 244 15.59 -10.37 65.22
C PRO A 244 14.21 -11.14 65.11
N LYS A 245 14.20 -12.35 64.50
CA LYS A 245 13.12 -13.40 64.46
C LYS A 245 12.04 -13.24 63.37
N ARG A 246 11.41 -14.30 62.85
CA ARG A 246 11.68 -15.77 62.76
C ARG A 246 10.57 -16.41 61.92
N GLY A 247 10.88 -17.34 61.00
CA GLY A 247 9.85 -18.23 60.43
C GLY A 247 10.04 -18.62 58.97
N SER A 248 10.25 -19.91 58.73
CA SER A 248 10.19 -20.59 57.43
C SER A 248 9.49 -21.94 57.68
N PRO A 249 9.15 -22.76 56.66
CA PRO A 249 8.14 -22.50 55.63
C PRO A 249 7.06 -23.62 55.61
N ARG A 250 5.99 -23.51 54.81
CA ARG A 250 5.33 -24.72 54.28
C ARG A 250 4.53 -24.53 52.98
N LYS A 251 4.56 -25.57 52.15
CA LYS A 251 3.86 -25.73 50.87
C LYS A 251 2.35 -25.96 51.07
N LYS A 252 1.54 -25.59 50.06
CA LYS A 252 0.59 -26.54 49.45
C LYS A 252 0.31 -26.20 47.99
N ASN A 253 -0.03 -27.22 47.21
CA ASN A 253 -0.45 -27.11 45.80
C ASN A 253 -1.92 -26.58 45.76
N THR A 254 -2.54 -26.24 44.63
CA THR A 254 -2.92 -27.17 43.55
C THR A 254 -3.04 -26.52 42.17
N SER A 255 -2.86 -27.35 41.14
CA SER A 255 -3.20 -27.13 39.74
C SER A 255 -4.68 -26.80 39.49
N ARG A 256 -4.94 -26.05 38.41
CA ARG A 256 -6.17 -26.21 37.62
C ARG A 256 -5.90 -25.83 36.17
N GLU A 257 -6.07 -26.78 35.26
CA GLU A 257 -6.24 -26.46 33.83
C GLU A 257 -7.66 -25.95 33.61
N SER A 258 -7.80 -24.99 32.68
CA SER A 258 -9.09 -24.60 32.12
C SER A 258 -8.87 -24.06 30.71
N THR A 259 -8.84 -24.95 29.73
CA THR A 259 -8.87 -24.60 28.31
C THR A 259 -10.18 -23.90 27.95
N LEU A 260 -10.12 -22.82 27.17
CA LEU A 260 -10.86 -22.59 25.92
C LEU A 260 -10.66 -21.15 25.40
N PHE A 261 -10.77 -20.95 24.09
CA PHE A 261 -10.66 -19.66 23.40
C PHE A 261 -9.36 -18.86 23.64
N GLY A 262 -8.22 -19.53 23.44
CA GLY A 262 -7.01 -18.81 23.03
C GLY A 262 -7.14 -18.39 21.56
N GLY A 263 -7.13 -17.09 21.28
CA GLY A 263 -6.81 -16.59 19.94
C GLY A 263 -5.30 -16.57 19.76
N ASP A 264 -4.80 -17.07 18.63
CA ASP A 264 -3.36 -17.00 18.31
C ASP A 264 -2.90 -15.54 18.29
N THR A 265 -2.08 -15.17 19.27
CA THR A 265 -1.31 -13.93 19.25
C THR A 265 0.04 -14.24 18.62
N ASP A 266 0.37 -13.52 17.55
CA ASP A 266 1.44 -13.93 16.64
C ASP A 266 2.81 -13.81 17.32
N ILE A 267 3.39 -14.96 17.69
CA ILE A 267 4.64 -15.05 18.47
C ILE A 267 5.83 -14.42 17.71
N THR A 268 5.72 -14.25 16.39
CA THR A 268 6.78 -13.75 15.51
C THR A 268 6.84 -12.22 15.36
N GLU A 269 5.99 -11.44 16.03
CA GLU A 269 5.96 -9.96 15.89
C GLU A 269 6.54 -9.17 17.08
N LYS A 270 7.05 -9.84 18.12
CA LYS A 270 7.69 -9.14 19.24
C LYS A 270 9.11 -8.67 18.85
N PRO A 271 9.46 -7.38 19.02
CA PRO A 271 10.83 -6.92 18.83
C PRO A 271 11.79 -7.67 19.76
N VAL A 272 12.88 -8.20 19.20
CA VAL A 272 13.89 -8.90 20.00
C VAL A 272 14.90 -7.90 20.57
N GLU A 273 15.18 -7.98 21.87
CA GLU A 273 16.13 -7.08 22.52
C GLU A 273 17.57 -7.31 21.99
N PRO A 274 18.33 -6.25 21.62
CA PRO A 274 19.69 -6.38 21.12
C PRO A 274 20.65 -7.02 22.13
N ILE A 275 21.42 -8.01 21.68
CA ILE A 275 22.42 -8.72 22.49
C ILE A 275 23.82 -8.42 21.95
N ARG A 276 24.52 -7.52 22.65
CA ARG A 276 25.91 -7.16 22.37
C ARG A 276 26.85 -8.28 22.81
N VAL A 277 27.78 -8.64 21.94
CA VAL A 277 28.94 -9.50 22.24
C VAL A 277 30.21 -8.67 22.21
N HIS A 278 31.18 -9.02 23.06
CA HIS A 278 32.35 -8.20 23.40
C HIS A 278 33.65 -8.80 22.86
N SER A 279 33.58 -9.91 22.13
CA SER A 279 34.72 -10.53 21.43
C SER A 279 34.26 -11.54 20.37
N GLU A 280 35.07 -11.77 19.33
CA GLU A 280 34.82 -12.84 18.34
C GLU A 280 34.71 -14.22 18.99
N LYS A 281 35.49 -14.47 20.06
CA LYS A 281 35.43 -15.74 20.82
C LYS A 281 34.10 -15.89 21.57
N GLU A 282 33.39 -14.82 21.89
CA GLU A 282 32.02 -14.86 22.43
C GLU A 282 31.02 -15.11 21.30
N LEU A 283 31.11 -14.36 20.20
CA LEU A 283 30.27 -14.51 19.01
C LEU A 283 30.29 -15.95 18.47
N PHE A 284 31.47 -16.55 18.30
CA PHE A 284 31.64 -17.94 17.87
C PHE A 284 30.83 -18.91 18.75
N ARG A 285 30.96 -18.79 20.08
CA ARG A 285 30.30 -19.70 21.04
C ARG A 285 28.78 -19.52 21.06
N GLU A 286 28.28 -18.30 20.88
CA GLU A 286 26.84 -18.07 20.75
C GLU A 286 26.28 -18.63 19.44
N ILE A 287 26.99 -18.49 18.30
CA ILE A 287 26.56 -19.08 17.02
C ILE A 287 26.62 -20.61 17.05
N GLU A 288 27.67 -21.22 17.61
CA GLU A 288 27.78 -22.68 17.80
C GLU A 288 26.61 -23.23 18.65
N LYS A 289 26.31 -22.56 19.76
CA LYS A 289 25.17 -22.86 20.64
C LYS A 289 23.84 -22.72 19.91
N ILE A 290 23.64 -21.67 19.11
CA ILE A 290 22.45 -21.47 18.27
C ILE A 290 22.32 -22.61 17.25
N ALA A 291 23.39 -22.97 16.53
CA ALA A 291 23.39 -24.08 15.57
C ALA A 291 22.96 -25.40 16.23
N SER A 292 23.46 -25.68 17.45
CA SER A 292 23.05 -26.86 18.24
C SER A 292 21.58 -26.83 18.68
N ALA A 293 21.02 -25.64 18.92
CA ALA A 293 19.63 -25.44 19.33
C ALA A 293 18.65 -25.55 18.16
N LEU A 294 19.09 -25.28 16.92
CA LEU A 294 18.28 -25.37 15.70
C LEU A 294 18.05 -26.81 15.19
N ASN A 295 18.70 -27.84 15.75
CA ASN A 295 18.45 -29.25 15.38
C ASN A 295 16.93 -29.56 15.46
N PRO A 296 16.27 -30.02 14.37
CA PRO A 296 14.83 -30.29 14.33
C PRO A 296 14.24 -31.17 15.46
N GLU A 297 15.06 -32.02 16.09
CA GLU A 297 14.70 -32.83 17.27
C GLU A 297 14.43 -31.99 18.53
N LYS A 298 14.96 -30.76 18.60
CA LYS A 298 14.71 -29.82 19.70
C LYS A 298 13.29 -29.26 19.60
N ASP A 299 12.72 -28.91 20.75
CA ASP A 299 11.39 -28.34 20.81
C ASP A 299 11.28 -27.06 19.96
N TRP A 300 10.11 -26.86 19.37
CA TRP A 300 9.82 -25.76 18.45
C TRP A 300 10.04 -24.38 19.10
N SER A 301 9.76 -24.23 20.40
CA SER A 301 9.96 -22.97 21.13
C SER A 301 11.45 -22.65 21.29
N ILE A 302 12.29 -23.66 21.53
CA ILE A 302 13.75 -23.54 21.58
C ILE A 302 14.30 -23.13 20.21
N ARG A 303 13.75 -23.70 19.12
CA ARG A 303 14.16 -23.38 17.75
C ARG A 303 13.77 -21.96 17.33
N ILE A 304 12.57 -21.49 17.70
CA ILE A 304 12.16 -20.10 17.49
C ILE A 304 13.03 -19.14 18.31
N ALA A 305 13.27 -19.42 19.59
CA ALA A 305 14.15 -18.61 20.43
C ALA A 305 15.59 -18.57 19.90
N ALA A 306 16.09 -19.66 19.29
CA ALA A 306 17.41 -19.69 18.65
C ALA A 306 17.47 -18.83 17.37
N MET A 307 16.40 -18.74 16.59
CA MET A 307 16.33 -17.82 15.43
C MET A 307 16.26 -16.36 15.90
N GLN A 308 15.40 -16.05 16.86
CA GLN A 308 15.32 -14.73 17.50
C GLN A 308 16.66 -14.31 18.13
N ARG A 309 17.44 -15.25 18.68
CA ARG A 309 18.80 -14.98 19.19
C ARG A 309 19.78 -14.53 18.10
N ILE A 310 19.61 -14.95 16.84
CA ILE A 310 20.41 -14.45 15.70
C ILE A 310 20.02 -13.00 15.39
N GLU A 311 18.73 -12.70 15.32
CA GLU A 311 18.19 -11.35 15.10
C GLU A 311 18.73 -10.38 16.17
N ALA A 312 18.69 -10.81 17.44
CA ALA A 312 19.22 -10.07 18.58
C ALA A 312 20.74 -9.81 18.49
N LEU A 313 21.52 -10.77 18.01
CA LEU A 313 22.96 -10.61 17.80
C LEU A 313 23.23 -9.60 16.69
N VAL A 314 22.49 -9.67 15.56
CA VAL A 314 22.60 -8.71 14.45
C VAL A 314 22.31 -7.29 14.94
N TYR A 315 21.17 -7.05 15.59
CA TYR A 315 20.85 -5.74 16.19
C TYR A 315 21.81 -5.33 17.32
N GLY A 316 22.53 -6.29 17.91
CA GLY A 316 23.57 -6.08 18.91
C GLY A 316 24.95 -5.69 18.35
N GLY A 317 25.09 -5.53 17.04
CA GLY A 317 26.36 -5.22 16.37
C GLY A 317 27.22 -6.45 16.05
N ALA A 318 26.64 -7.65 15.99
CA ALA A 318 27.40 -8.85 15.63
C ALA A 318 27.95 -8.80 14.18
N ILE A 319 27.32 -8.02 13.29
CA ILE A 319 27.75 -7.81 11.91
C ILE A 319 29.06 -7.02 11.79
N ASP A 320 29.44 -6.25 12.81
CA ASP A 320 30.69 -5.47 12.85
C ASP A 320 31.95 -6.36 12.97
N TYR A 321 31.77 -7.65 13.33
CA TYR A 321 32.84 -8.62 13.45
C TYR A 321 33.09 -9.36 12.11
N PRO A 322 34.30 -9.32 11.53
CA PRO A 322 34.58 -9.97 10.23
C PRO A 322 34.30 -11.48 10.19
N SER A 323 34.41 -12.16 11.33
CA SER A 323 34.04 -13.58 11.47
C SER A 323 32.54 -13.88 11.32
N PHE A 324 31.65 -12.89 11.43
CA PHE A 324 30.20 -13.08 11.37
C PHE A 324 29.73 -13.74 10.07
N PHE A 325 30.26 -13.32 8.92
CA PHE A 325 29.87 -13.88 7.61
C PHE A 325 30.31 -15.35 7.43
N VAL A 326 31.42 -15.74 8.05
CA VAL A 326 31.90 -17.13 8.07
C VAL A 326 31.01 -17.98 8.98
N LEU A 327 30.61 -17.43 10.14
CA LEU A 327 29.70 -18.06 11.08
C LEU A 327 28.27 -18.21 10.52
N LEU A 328 27.76 -17.19 9.82
CA LEU A 328 26.44 -17.24 9.17
C LEU A 328 26.36 -18.34 8.10
N LYS A 329 27.45 -18.59 7.37
CA LYS A 329 27.51 -19.70 6.39
C LYS A 329 27.36 -21.08 7.04
N GLN A 330 27.74 -21.25 8.31
CA GLN A 330 27.51 -22.48 9.07
C GLN A 330 26.02 -22.67 9.41
N LEU A 331 25.28 -21.58 9.59
CA LEU A 331 23.84 -21.59 9.90
C LEU A 331 22.96 -21.87 8.66
N VAL A 332 23.48 -21.82 7.44
CA VAL A 332 22.68 -22.01 6.21
C VAL A 332 21.93 -23.35 6.21
N HIS A 333 22.57 -24.46 6.61
CA HIS A 333 21.89 -25.76 6.67
C HIS A 333 20.89 -25.86 7.84
N PRO A 334 21.24 -25.50 9.09
CA PRO A 334 20.27 -25.39 10.20
C PRO A 334 19.05 -24.50 9.92
N LEU A 335 19.21 -23.38 9.22
CA LEU A 335 18.10 -22.50 8.84
C LEU A 335 17.27 -23.09 7.69
N SER A 336 17.92 -23.75 6.73
CA SER A 336 17.23 -24.48 5.66
C SER A 336 16.32 -25.59 6.20
N SER A 337 16.68 -26.25 7.32
CA SER A 337 15.78 -27.21 7.97
C SER A 337 14.61 -26.57 8.73
N GLN A 338 14.70 -25.30 9.12
CA GLN A 338 13.56 -24.58 9.71
C GLN A 338 12.53 -24.18 8.66
N LEU A 339 13.00 -23.74 7.48
CA LEU A 339 12.14 -23.50 6.31
C LEU A 339 11.36 -24.77 5.89
N ALA A 340 11.94 -25.96 6.11
CA ALA A 340 11.33 -27.25 5.79
C ALA A 340 10.45 -27.84 6.91
N ASP A 341 10.24 -27.15 8.04
CA ASP A 341 9.39 -27.66 9.13
C ASP A 341 7.90 -27.63 8.75
N ARG A 342 7.11 -28.52 9.35
CA ARG A 342 5.66 -28.62 9.14
C ARG A 342 4.87 -27.59 9.96
N ARG A 343 5.48 -26.98 10.98
CA ARG A 343 4.86 -25.95 11.82
C ARG A 343 5.03 -24.57 11.19
N SER A 344 3.91 -23.94 10.81
CA SER A 344 3.89 -22.59 10.23
C SER A 344 4.59 -21.54 11.09
N SER A 345 4.53 -21.64 12.42
CA SER A 345 5.24 -20.71 13.33
C SER A 345 6.76 -20.74 13.17
N ILE A 346 7.36 -21.92 12.95
CA ILE A 346 8.80 -22.06 12.70
C ILE A 346 9.15 -21.48 11.34
N VAL A 347 8.38 -21.82 10.29
CA VAL A 347 8.65 -21.34 8.93
C VAL A 347 8.48 -19.82 8.82
N LYS A 348 7.50 -19.23 9.52
CA LYS A 348 7.33 -17.77 9.64
C LYS A 348 8.52 -17.11 10.33
N GLN A 349 9.01 -17.63 11.46
CA GLN A 349 10.19 -17.07 12.12
C GLN A 349 11.46 -17.23 11.26
N ALA A 350 11.61 -18.36 10.56
CA ALA A 350 12.71 -18.55 9.61
C ALA A 350 12.66 -17.50 8.48
N CYS A 351 11.48 -17.27 7.87
CA CYS A 351 11.30 -16.20 6.89
C CYS A 351 11.54 -14.80 7.48
N HIS A 352 11.16 -14.55 8.73
CA HIS A 352 11.44 -13.30 9.42
C HIS A 352 12.95 -13.07 9.59
N LEU A 353 13.69 -14.05 10.11
CA LEU A 353 15.14 -13.99 10.25
C LEU A 353 15.85 -13.75 8.92
N LEU A 354 15.44 -14.42 7.83
CA LEU A 354 16.02 -14.16 6.50
C LEU A 354 15.70 -12.75 5.98
N ASN A 355 14.56 -12.16 6.37
CA ASN A 355 14.23 -10.77 6.07
C ASN A 355 15.09 -9.78 6.85
N VAL A 356 15.41 -10.07 8.12
CA VAL A 356 16.35 -9.27 8.93
C VAL A 356 17.74 -9.36 8.31
N LEU A 357 18.26 -10.57 8.10
CA LEU A 357 19.59 -10.79 7.53
C LEU A 357 19.77 -10.12 6.16
N SER A 358 18.78 -10.20 5.26
CA SER A 358 18.88 -9.53 3.95
C SER A 358 18.92 -8.00 4.02
N LYS A 359 18.27 -7.38 5.01
CA LYS A 359 18.29 -5.92 5.20
C LYS A 359 19.58 -5.42 5.86
N GLU A 360 20.06 -6.14 6.87
CA GLU A 360 21.19 -5.68 7.69
C GLU A 360 22.55 -6.04 7.06
N LEU A 361 22.62 -7.07 6.20
CA LEU A 361 23.86 -7.48 5.51
C LEU A 361 23.91 -7.08 4.02
N LEU A 362 22.78 -6.70 3.41
CA LEU A 362 22.68 -6.30 2.00
C LEU A 362 23.40 -7.28 1.05
N SER A 363 24.45 -6.83 0.34
CA SER A 363 25.20 -7.65 -0.61
C SER A 363 26.00 -8.80 0.02
N ASP A 364 26.45 -8.69 1.27
CA ASP A 364 27.16 -9.79 1.94
C ASP A 364 26.26 -11.01 2.21
N PHE A 365 24.93 -10.83 2.11
CA PHE A 365 23.96 -11.91 2.18
C PHE A 365 23.73 -12.65 0.85
N GLU A 366 24.19 -12.12 -0.30
CA GLU A 366 23.87 -12.66 -1.64
C GLU A 366 24.21 -14.15 -1.79
N ALA A 367 25.39 -14.57 -1.31
CA ALA A 367 25.83 -15.96 -1.37
C ALA A 367 24.99 -16.92 -0.50
N CYS A 368 24.30 -16.41 0.53
CA CYS A 368 23.34 -17.16 1.33
C CYS A 368 21.94 -17.14 0.67
N ALA A 369 21.55 -15.99 0.11
CA ALA A 369 20.30 -15.80 -0.63
C ALA A 369 20.17 -16.77 -1.83
N GLU A 370 21.25 -17.00 -2.58
CA GLU A 370 21.29 -17.99 -3.66
C GLU A 370 20.88 -19.41 -3.22
N ILE A 371 21.12 -19.76 -1.96
CA ILE A 371 20.80 -21.08 -1.38
C ILE A 371 19.37 -21.09 -0.81
N PHE A 372 18.91 -19.99 -0.21
CA PHE A 372 17.58 -19.92 0.40
C PHE A 372 16.44 -19.70 -0.61
N ILE A 373 16.62 -18.93 -1.68
CA ILE A 373 15.54 -18.68 -2.67
C ILE A 373 14.96 -19.97 -3.28
N PRO A 374 15.77 -20.96 -3.72
CA PRO A 374 15.27 -22.26 -4.21
C PRO A 374 14.53 -23.11 -3.16
N ALA A 375 14.77 -22.86 -1.86
CA ALA A 375 13.99 -23.47 -0.78
C ALA A 375 12.64 -22.76 -0.61
N LEU A 376 12.65 -21.42 -0.58
CA LEU A 376 11.44 -20.58 -0.47
C LEU A 376 10.46 -20.81 -1.62
N PHE A 377 10.92 -21.03 -2.86
CA PHE A 377 10.04 -21.34 -4.02
C PHE A 377 9.12 -22.55 -3.77
N LYS A 378 9.60 -23.56 -3.03
CA LYS A 378 8.81 -24.76 -2.68
C LYS A 378 7.71 -24.46 -1.66
N LEU A 379 7.88 -23.39 -0.88
CA LEU A 379 6.95 -22.93 0.14
C LEU A 379 5.93 -21.94 -0.43
N VAL A 380 6.32 -21.10 -1.39
CA VAL A 380 5.43 -20.18 -2.14
C VAL A 380 4.24 -20.90 -2.80
N VAL A 381 4.36 -22.20 -3.09
CA VAL A 381 3.30 -23.04 -3.70
C VAL A 381 2.53 -23.92 -2.71
N ILE A 382 2.83 -23.87 -1.40
CA ILE A 382 2.15 -24.73 -0.43
C ILE A 382 0.72 -24.25 -0.15
N THR A 383 -0.21 -25.18 0.10
CA THR A 383 -1.62 -24.86 0.39
C THR A 383 -1.86 -24.17 1.73
N VAL A 384 -0.86 -24.16 2.62
CA VAL A 384 -0.89 -23.44 3.90
C VAL A 384 -0.59 -21.96 3.63
N LEU A 385 -1.64 -21.16 3.40
CA LEU A 385 -1.54 -19.77 2.94
C LEU A 385 -0.51 -18.93 3.70
N VAL A 386 -0.50 -18.99 5.05
CA VAL A 386 0.43 -18.20 5.87
C VAL A 386 1.91 -18.58 5.67
N ILE A 387 2.21 -19.80 5.21
CA ILE A 387 3.57 -20.21 4.80
C ILE A 387 3.87 -19.68 3.40
N ALA A 388 2.94 -19.79 2.45
CA ALA A 388 3.11 -19.29 1.10
C ALA A 388 3.33 -17.77 1.07
N GLU A 389 2.52 -17.01 1.81
CA GLU A 389 2.60 -15.55 1.91
C GLU A 389 3.86 -15.07 2.64
N SER A 390 4.26 -15.73 3.73
CA SER A 390 5.51 -15.37 4.42
C SER A 390 6.74 -15.69 3.55
N SER A 391 6.71 -16.78 2.78
CA SER A 391 7.78 -17.16 1.85
C SER A 391 7.85 -16.23 0.63
N ASP A 392 6.72 -15.83 0.07
CA ASP A 392 6.66 -14.87 -1.05
C ASP A 392 7.17 -13.49 -0.62
N ASN A 393 6.70 -12.98 0.53
CA ASN A 393 7.25 -11.74 1.09
C ASN A 393 8.74 -11.89 1.46
N CYS A 394 9.22 -13.09 1.78
CA CYS A 394 10.64 -13.34 2.05
C CYS A 394 11.51 -13.24 0.80
N VAL A 395 11.17 -13.98 -0.27
CA VAL A 395 11.86 -13.86 -1.58
C VAL A 395 11.87 -12.39 -2.05
N LYS A 396 10.73 -11.71 -1.94
CA LYS A 396 10.58 -10.29 -2.31
C LYS A 396 11.31 -9.32 -1.39
N THR A 397 11.70 -9.70 -0.18
CA THR A 397 12.55 -8.88 0.69
C THR A 397 14.01 -9.09 0.32
N ILE A 398 14.42 -10.34 0.17
CA ILE A 398 15.78 -10.71 -0.26
C ILE A 398 16.13 -10.04 -1.60
N LEU A 399 15.28 -10.17 -2.62
CA LEU A 399 15.53 -9.60 -3.95
C LEU A 399 15.54 -8.06 -4.02
N ARG A 400 15.06 -7.37 -2.98
CA ARG A 400 15.14 -5.89 -2.88
C ARG A 400 16.43 -5.38 -2.24
N ASN A 401 17.00 -6.16 -1.33
CA ASN A 401 18.16 -5.74 -0.53
C ASN A 401 19.48 -6.39 -1.00
N CYS A 402 19.39 -7.49 -1.75
CA CYS A 402 20.53 -8.27 -2.22
C CYS A 402 20.50 -8.37 -3.76
N LYS A 403 21.61 -8.12 -4.45
CA LYS A 403 21.72 -8.17 -5.92
C LYS A 403 22.00 -9.60 -6.40
N VAL A 404 21.09 -10.53 -6.11
CA VAL A 404 21.24 -12.00 -6.30
C VAL A 404 21.21 -12.44 -7.78
N SER A 405 22.01 -11.81 -8.63
CA SER A 405 21.99 -11.94 -10.10
C SER A 405 22.10 -13.38 -10.62
N ARG A 406 22.82 -14.26 -9.91
CA ARG A 406 22.99 -15.67 -10.27
C ARG A 406 21.70 -16.50 -10.16
N ILE A 407 20.64 -15.95 -9.55
CA ILE A 407 19.31 -16.58 -9.47
C ILE A 407 18.41 -16.25 -10.68
N VAL A 408 18.77 -15.25 -11.52
CA VAL A 408 17.96 -14.85 -12.69
C VAL A 408 17.73 -16.01 -13.69
N PRO A 409 18.71 -16.87 -14.01
CA PRO A 409 18.46 -18.04 -14.86
C PRO A 409 17.44 -19.02 -14.26
N LEU A 410 17.47 -19.23 -12.93
CA LEU A 410 16.50 -20.09 -12.24
C LEU A 410 15.10 -19.47 -12.26
N ILE A 411 14.99 -18.16 -12.01
CA ILE A 411 13.73 -17.43 -12.12
C ILE A 411 13.16 -17.56 -13.54
N ALA A 412 13.98 -17.35 -14.57
CA ALA A 412 13.55 -17.42 -15.96
C ALA A 412 13.16 -18.83 -16.40
N ASP A 413 13.88 -19.87 -15.97
CA ASP A 413 13.49 -21.26 -16.24
C ASP A 413 12.19 -21.63 -15.51
N THR A 414 12.10 -21.33 -14.21
CA THR A 414 10.91 -21.60 -13.38
C THR A 414 9.67 -20.87 -13.93
N ALA A 415 9.82 -19.61 -14.35
CA ALA A 415 8.74 -18.81 -14.96
C ALA A 415 8.18 -19.43 -16.25
N LYS A 416 9.05 -20.06 -17.07
CA LYS A 416 8.66 -20.72 -18.33
C LYS A 416 8.09 -22.12 -18.11
N ASN A 417 8.76 -22.92 -17.26
CA ASN A 417 8.66 -24.38 -17.31
C ASN A 417 8.02 -25.03 -16.07
N ASP A 418 7.81 -24.32 -14.95
CA ASP A 418 7.25 -24.96 -13.76
C ASP A 418 5.76 -25.33 -13.89
N ARG A 419 5.37 -26.45 -13.27
CA ARG A 419 3.99 -26.96 -13.33
C ARG A 419 3.00 -26.07 -12.58
N SER A 420 3.44 -25.40 -11.52
CA SER A 420 2.60 -24.50 -10.72
C SER A 420 2.44 -23.15 -11.42
N ALA A 421 1.21 -22.86 -11.88
CA ALA A 421 0.87 -21.54 -12.43
C ALA A 421 1.12 -20.41 -11.42
N ILE A 422 0.96 -20.69 -10.12
CA ILE A 422 1.29 -19.75 -9.04
C ILE A 422 2.79 -19.44 -9.08
N LEU A 423 3.66 -20.45 -9.13
CA LEU A 423 5.10 -20.22 -9.17
C LEU A 423 5.54 -19.53 -10.47
N ARG A 424 4.96 -19.87 -11.62
CA ARG A 424 5.23 -19.16 -12.88
C ARG A 424 4.88 -17.66 -12.79
N ALA A 425 3.71 -17.33 -12.25
CA ALA A 425 3.29 -15.94 -12.03
C ALA A 425 4.21 -15.22 -11.04
N ARG A 426 4.60 -15.88 -9.94
CA ARG A 426 5.54 -15.32 -8.95
C ARG A 426 6.95 -15.15 -9.51
N CYS A 427 7.45 -16.05 -10.34
CA CYS A 427 8.75 -15.88 -10.99
C CYS A 427 8.72 -14.74 -12.04
N CYS A 428 7.59 -14.51 -12.73
CA CYS A 428 7.41 -13.29 -13.53
C CYS A 428 7.42 -12.01 -12.65
N GLU A 429 6.81 -12.06 -11.46
CA GLU A 429 6.84 -10.97 -10.46
C GLU A 429 8.25 -10.75 -9.89
N TYR A 430 9.02 -11.81 -9.62
CA TYR A 430 10.41 -11.73 -9.14
C TYR A 430 11.35 -11.22 -10.24
N ALA A 431 11.14 -11.61 -11.50
CA ALA A 431 11.89 -11.10 -12.64
C ALA A 431 11.66 -9.59 -12.83
N LEU A 432 10.39 -9.15 -12.79
CA LEU A 432 10.02 -7.73 -12.77
C LEU A 432 10.69 -6.99 -11.59
N LEU A 433 10.62 -7.54 -10.38
CA LEU A 433 11.21 -6.93 -9.18
C LEU A 433 12.73 -6.75 -9.31
N ILE A 434 13.44 -7.70 -9.93
CA ILE A 434 14.88 -7.57 -10.20
C ILE A 434 15.17 -6.45 -11.21
N LEU A 435 14.31 -6.25 -12.23
CA LEU A 435 14.44 -5.08 -13.12
C LEU A 435 14.09 -3.77 -12.42
N GLU A 436 13.13 -3.77 -11.48
CA GLU A 436 12.74 -2.56 -10.74
C GLU A 436 13.83 -2.02 -9.81
N TYR A 437 14.68 -2.89 -9.25
CA TYR A 437 15.72 -2.50 -8.28
C TYR A 437 17.15 -2.56 -8.84
N TRP A 438 17.41 -3.40 -9.86
CA TRP A 438 18.78 -3.71 -10.30
C TRP A 438 18.99 -3.60 -11.83
N ALA A 439 18.12 -2.89 -12.55
CA ALA A 439 18.23 -2.72 -14.02
C ALA A 439 19.62 -2.29 -14.51
N ASP A 440 20.28 -1.36 -13.81
CA ASP A 440 21.56 -0.77 -14.24
C ASP A 440 22.77 -1.66 -13.92
N ALA A 441 22.58 -2.75 -13.17
CA ALA A 441 23.67 -3.65 -12.81
C ALA A 441 24.23 -4.40 -14.04
N PRO A 442 25.57 -4.45 -14.24
CA PRO A 442 26.17 -5.14 -15.39
C PRO A 442 25.79 -6.62 -15.53
N GLU A 443 25.43 -7.29 -14.43
CA GLU A 443 24.97 -8.68 -14.41
C GLU A 443 23.56 -8.81 -15.01
N ILE A 444 22.68 -7.86 -14.66
CA ILE A 444 21.29 -7.82 -15.13
C ILE A 444 21.22 -7.32 -16.57
N GLN A 445 22.04 -6.32 -16.93
CA GLN A 445 22.24 -5.86 -18.31
C GLN A 445 22.65 -6.99 -19.27
N ARG A 446 23.53 -7.90 -18.82
CA ARG A 446 23.92 -9.11 -19.57
C ARG A 446 22.86 -10.21 -19.59
N SER A 447 21.80 -10.10 -18.79
CA SER A 447 20.72 -11.09 -18.70
C SER A 447 19.55 -10.81 -19.64
N ALA A 448 19.64 -9.80 -20.52
CA ALA A 448 18.55 -9.36 -21.40
C ALA A 448 17.90 -10.49 -22.21
N ASP A 449 18.69 -11.43 -22.74
CA ASP A 449 18.19 -12.55 -23.54
C ASP A 449 17.30 -13.51 -22.71
N LEU A 450 17.62 -13.71 -21.42
CA LEU A 450 16.79 -14.50 -20.49
C LEU A 450 15.43 -13.84 -20.23
N TYR A 451 15.40 -12.50 -20.21
CA TYR A 451 14.17 -11.73 -20.06
C TYR A 451 13.32 -11.74 -21.34
N GLU A 452 13.91 -11.65 -22.53
CA GLU A 452 13.17 -11.80 -23.79
C GLU A 452 12.47 -13.17 -23.85
N ASP A 453 13.22 -14.24 -23.55
CA ASP A 453 12.72 -15.61 -23.49
C ASP A 453 11.58 -15.80 -22.48
N LEU A 454 11.77 -15.30 -21.25
CA LEU A 454 10.79 -15.35 -20.16
C LEU A 454 9.51 -14.66 -20.62
N ILE A 455 9.61 -13.40 -21.03
CA ILE A 455 8.45 -12.60 -21.43
C ILE A 455 7.72 -13.28 -22.59
N LYS A 456 8.44 -13.70 -23.64
CA LYS A 456 7.87 -14.30 -24.84
C LYS A 456 7.07 -15.57 -24.57
N CYS A 457 7.54 -16.40 -23.64
CA CYS A 457 6.80 -17.57 -23.17
C CYS A 457 5.59 -17.17 -22.31
N CYS A 458 5.82 -16.35 -21.27
CA CYS A 458 4.84 -16.11 -20.23
C CYS A 458 3.69 -15.18 -20.64
N VAL A 459 3.84 -14.30 -21.65
CA VAL A 459 2.71 -13.54 -22.21
C VAL A 459 1.70 -14.42 -22.95
N ALA A 460 2.10 -15.63 -23.35
CA ALA A 460 1.26 -16.63 -24.01
C ALA A 460 0.83 -17.79 -23.07
N ASP A 461 1.16 -17.72 -21.77
CA ASP A 461 0.80 -18.76 -20.79
C ASP A 461 -0.72 -19.04 -20.76
N ALA A 462 -1.13 -20.28 -20.47
CA ALA A 462 -2.54 -20.65 -20.34
C ALA A 462 -3.29 -19.84 -19.25
N MET A 463 -2.61 -19.41 -18.20
CA MET A 463 -3.18 -18.74 -17.02
C MET A 463 -3.08 -17.22 -17.11
N SER A 464 -4.21 -16.54 -16.87
CA SER A 464 -4.35 -15.09 -17.01
C SER A 464 -3.44 -14.27 -16.11
N GLU A 465 -3.16 -14.75 -14.89
CA GLU A 465 -2.27 -14.11 -13.92
C GLU A 465 -0.81 -14.12 -14.36
N VAL A 466 -0.33 -15.24 -14.92
CA VAL A 466 1.01 -15.36 -15.52
C VAL A 466 1.14 -14.39 -16.70
N ARG A 467 0.13 -14.37 -17.60
CA ARG A 467 0.11 -13.41 -18.72
C ARG A 467 0.14 -11.96 -18.25
N ALA A 468 -0.55 -11.63 -17.16
CA ALA A 468 -0.62 -10.27 -16.62
C ALA A 468 0.71 -9.81 -16.00
N THR A 469 1.32 -10.66 -15.15
CA THR A 469 2.65 -10.38 -14.57
C THR A 469 3.74 -10.33 -15.64
N ALA A 470 3.68 -11.18 -16.67
CA ALA A 470 4.57 -11.13 -17.83
C ALA A 470 4.45 -9.82 -18.64
N ARG A 471 3.22 -9.28 -18.85
CA ARG A 471 3.04 -7.96 -19.47
C ARG A 471 3.58 -6.81 -18.61
N SER A 472 3.47 -6.89 -17.28
CA SER A 472 4.10 -5.91 -16.39
C SER A 472 5.64 -6.01 -16.42
N CYS A 473 6.20 -7.23 -16.46
CA CYS A 473 7.63 -7.43 -16.69
C CYS A 473 8.09 -6.82 -18.04
N TYR A 474 7.29 -7.02 -19.10
CA TYR A 474 7.54 -6.40 -20.41
C TYR A 474 7.54 -4.86 -20.38
N ARG A 475 6.67 -4.21 -19.59
CA ARG A 475 6.71 -2.75 -19.41
C ARG A 475 8.01 -2.24 -18.79
N MET A 476 8.63 -3.02 -17.90
CA MET A 476 9.96 -2.67 -17.38
C MET A 476 11.04 -2.97 -18.42
N PHE A 477 10.95 -4.11 -19.11
CA PHE A 477 11.84 -4.47 -20.22
C PHE A 477 11.88 -3.42 -21.34
N ILE A 478 10.75 -2.75 -21.64
CA ILE A 478 10.71 -1.59 -22.56
C ILE A 478 11.64 -0.47 -22.09
N LYS A 479 11.66 -0.16 -20.79
CA LYS A 479 12.49 0.91 -20.22
C LYS A 479 13.97 0.51 -20.19
N THR A 480 14.27 -0.72 -19.77
CA THR A 480 15.65 -1.22 -19.62
C THR A 480 16.33 -1.48 -20.97
N TRP A 481 15.61 -1.99 -21.98
CA TRP A 481 16.17 -2.25 -23.32
C TRP A 481 15.22 -1.83 -24.47
N PRO A 482 15.05 -0.52 -24.75
CA PRO A 482 14.07 -0.01 -25.73
C PRO A 482 14.24 -0.51 -27.17
N GLU A 483 15.44 -0.95 -27.55
CA GLU A 483 15.77 -1.46 -28.89
C GLU A 483 15.51 -2.98 -29.01
N ARG A 484 15.70 -3.73 -27.93
CA ARG A 484 15.33 -5.14 -27.83
C ARG A 484 13.81 -5.30 -27.75
N SER A 485 13.15 -4.50 -26.92
CA SER A 485 11.69 -4.57 -26.71
C SER A 485 10.88 -4.36 -28.00
N ARG A 486 11.30 -3.40 -28.86
CA ARG A 486 10.67 -3.17 -30.17
C ARG A 486 10.76 -4.38 -31.10
N ARG A 487 11.88 -5.14 -31.09
CA ARG A 487 11.99 -6.40 -31.85
C ARG A 487 11.15 -7.52 -31.22
N LEU A 488 11.19 -7.66 -29.90
CA LEU A 488 10.42 -8.65 -29.16
C LEU A 488 8.91 -8.49 -29.42
N PHE A 489 8.41 -7.25 -29.37
CA PHE A 489 7.01 -6.89 -29.66
C PHE A 489 6.54 -7.31 -31.05
N MET A 490 7.36 -7.04 -32.08
CA MET A 490 7.10 -7.47 -33.46
C MET A 490 7.07 -9.00 -33.61
N SER A 491 7.62 -9.75 -32.66
CA SER A 491 7.59 -11.23 -32.65
C SER A 491 6.38 -11.84 -31.91
N PHE A 492 5.52 -11.01 -31.29
CA PHE A 492 4.27 -11.47 -30.68
C PHE A 492 3.13 -11.54 -31.69
N ASP A 493 2.15 -12.42 -31.46
CA ASP A 493 0.93 -12.49 -32.27
C ASP A 493 0.14 -11.16 -32.28
N PRO A 494 -0.56 -10.82 -33.38
CA PRO A 494 -1.41 -9.61 -33.46
C PRO A 494 -2.55 -9.53 -32.42
N ALA A 495 -2.84 -10.61 -31.69
CA ALA A 495 -3.72 -10.58 -30.52
C ALA A 495 -3.00 -10.05 -29.26
N ILE A 496 -1.78 -10.53 -29.00
CA ILE A 496 -0.95 -10.12 -27.86
C ILE A 496 -0.46 -8.68 -28.06
N GLN A 497 -0.06 -8.31 -29.30
CA GLN A 497 0.30 -6.93 -29.66
C GLN A 497 -0.84 -5.93 -29.36
N ARG A 498 -2.10 -6.31 -29.66
CA ARG A 498 -3.27 -5.48 -29.32
C ARG A 498 -3.47 -5.36 -27.82
N ILE A 499 -3.48 -6.45 -27.07
CA ILE A 499 -3.64 -6.42 -25.60
C ILE A 499 -2.57 -5.52 -24.95
N ILE A 500 -1.32 -5.60 -25.39
CA ILE A 500 -0.24 -4.73 -24.90
C ILE A 500 -0.50 -3.26 -25.28
N ASN A 501 -0.83 -2.96 -26.54
CA ASN A 501 -1.11 -1.60 -27.01
C ASN A 501 -2.39 -0.98 -26.43
N ASP A 502 -3.39 -1.78 -26.09
CA ASP A 502 -4.65 -1.33 -25.50
C ASP A 502 -4.44 -1.03 -24.00
N GLU A 503 -3.56 -1.77 -23.30
CA GLU A 503 -3.14 -1.47 -21.93
C GLU A 503 -2.12 -0.31 -21.83
N ASP A 504 -1.26 -0.11 -22.84
CA ASP A 504 -0.34 1.04 -22.94
C ASP A 504 -0.98 2.28 -23.62
N GLY A 505 -2.24 2.15 -24.07
CA GLY A 505 -2.93 3.09 -24.97
C GLY A 505 -3.18 4.51 -24.44
N GLY A 506 -2.80 4.79 -23.19
CA GLY A 506 -2.94 6.11 -22.56
C GLY A 506 -1.89 7.15 -22.96
N MET A 507 -0.75 6.76 -23.59
CA MET A 507 0.38 7.69 -23.75
C MET A 507 0.82 8.04 -25.19
N HIS A 508 0.57 7.23 -26.23
CA HIS A 508 1.13 7.46 -27.57
C HIS A 508 0.11 7.34 -28.74
N LYS A 509 -0.78 8.32 -28.88
CA LYS A 509 -1.62 8.50 -30.10
C LYS A 509 -1.74 9.97 -30.56
N ARG A 510 -0.61 10.59 -30.92
CA ARG A 510 -0.57 11.80 -31.78
C ARG A 510 0.71 11.87 -32.62
N TYR A 511 0.70 11.33 -33.84
CA TYR A 511 1.46 11.85 -34.99
C TYR A 511 0.90 11.26 -36.31
N PRO A 512 0.10 12.02 -37.07
CA PRO A 512 -0.22 11.70 -38.46
C PRO A 512 0.81 12.36 -39.40
N SER A 513 1.99 11.75 -39.55
CA SER A 513 3.08 12.27 -40.39
C SER A 513 3.03 11.70 -41.81
N SER A 514 2.18 12.29 -42.66
CA SER A 514 2.19 12.03 -44.11
C SER A 514 2.00 13.32 -44.91
N LEU A 515 3.10 14.02 -45.19
CA LEU A 515 3.21 14.98 -46.29
C LEU A 515 4.37 14.54 -47.18
N HIS A 516 4.16 14.61 -48.49
CA HIS A 516 5.05 14.03 -49.49
C HIS A 516 6.24 14.94 -49.81
N GLU A 517 7.42 14.35 -49.97
CA GLU A 517 8.48 14.92 -50.79
C GLU A 517 9.09 13.85 -51.72
N LYS A 518 8.68 13.87 -52.99
CA LYS A 518 9.40 13.33 -54.14
C LYS A 518 8.99 14.13 -55.38
N GLY A 519 9.93 14.81 -56.01
CA GLY A 519 9.72 15.52 -57.27
C GLY A 519 10.21 14.72 -58.48
N ALA A 520 9.87 15.25 -59.68
CA ALA A 520 10.49 14.94 -61.00
C ALA A 520 10.32 13.50 -61.56
N GLN A 521 9.87 13.25 -62.80
CA GLN A 521 9.64 14.12 -63.98
C GLN A 521 8.69 13.47 -65.03
N LEU A 522 8.22 14.31 -65.97
CA LEU A 522 7.88 14.03 -67.38
C LEU A 522 6.67 13.16 -67.82
N SER A 523 5.60 13.88 -68.23
CA SER A 523 4.79 13.62 -69.45
C SER A 523 3.82 12.40 -69.47
N ARG A 524 2.77 12.33 -70.30
CA ARG A 524 2.41 13.11 -71.52
C ARG A 524 0.88 13.05 -71.83
N SER A 525 0.36 14.10 -72.46
CA SER A 525 -0.87 14.15 -73.30
C SER A 525 -2.27 13.90 -72.69
N SER A 526 -3.26 14.56 -73.31
CA SER A 526 -4.71 14.50 -73.04
C SER A 526 -5.49 14.22 -74.35
N SER A 527 -6.68 13.60 -74.27
CA SER A 527 -7.69 13.63 -75.36
C SER A 527 -9.08 13.16 -74.93
N HIS A 528 -10.10 13.63 -75.64
CA HIS A 528 -11.55 13.55 -75.36
C HIS A 528 -12.28 12.24 -75.77
N ALA A 529 -13.47 12.07 -75.15
CA ALA A 529 -14.79 11.74 -75.77
C ALA A 529 -15.28 10.30 -76.06
N SER A 530 -16.49 10.02 -75.52
CA SER A 530 -17.72 9.47 -76.16
C SER A 530 -17.78 8.04 -76.73
N GLY A 531 -18.87 7.31 -76.42
CA GLY A 531 -19.22 6.06 -77.12
C GLY A 531 -20.34 5.19 -76.48
N THR A 532 -21.60 5.55 -76.72
CA THR A 532 -22.87 4.82 -76.40
C THR A 532 -22.93 3.31 -76.67
N HIS A 533 -23.70 2.56 -75.85
CA HIS A 533 -24.83 1.73 -76.33
C HIS A 533 -25.89 1.43 -75.23
N LEU A 534 -27.03 0.82 -75.59
CA LEU A 534 -28.32 0.88 -74.85
C LEU A 534 -29.07 -0.49 -74.77
N THR A 535 -30.16 -0.52 -73.97
CA THR A 535 -31.27 -1.53 -73.84
C THR A 535 -31.03 -2.72 -72.90
N GLY A 536 -32.03 -3.23 -72.14
CA GLY A 536 -33.42 -2.81 -71.85
C GLY A 536 -33.92 -3.42 -70.51
N TYR A 537 -34.73 -2.74 -69.68
CA TYR A 537 -36.21 -2.59 -69.69
C TYR A 537 -37.05 -3.82 -69.26
N GLY A 538 -38.00 -3.64 -68.31
CA GLY A 538 -39.03 -4.63 -67.92
C GLY A 538 -39.26 -4.79 -66.39
N THR A 539 -39.71 -3.79 -65.62
CA THR A 539 -41.13 -3.40 -65.31
C THR A 539 -41.81 -4.12 -64.13
N SER A 540 -42.68 -3.41 -63.39
CA SER A 540 -43.10 -3.70 -62.01
C SER A 540 -44.61 -3.99 -61.82
N SER A 541 -44.98 -4.63 -60.69
CA SER A 541 -46.35 -4.64 -60.09
C SER A 541 -46.29 -5.09 -58.60
N ILE A 542 -46.89 -4.45 -57.57
CA ILE A 542 -48.31 -4.08 -57.29
C ILE A 542 -49.10 -5.33 -56.81
N VAL A 543 -49.84 -5.37 -55.67
CA VAL A 543 -50.16 -4.38 -54.61
C VAL A 543 -50.47 -5.02 -53.22
N ALA A 544 -50.67 -4.20 -52.18
CA ALA A 544 -50.94 -4.55 -50.77
C ALA A 544 -52.37 -5.04 -50.43
N MET A 545 -52.61 -5.43 -49.16
CA MET A 545 -53.73 -4.89 -48.35
C MET A 545 -53.55 -5.09 -46.81
N ASP A 546 -54.52 -4.61 -46.01
CA ASP A 546 -54.38 -4.15 -44.60
C ASP A 546 -55.58 -4.55 -43.69
N LYS A 547 -55.49 -4.28 -42.36
CA LYS A 547 -56.42 -4.51 -41.22
C LYS A 547 -56.29 -5.90 -40.57
N GLY A 548 -56.39 -6.12 -39.24
CA GLY A 548 -56.75 -5.27 -38.09
C GLY A 548 -58.14 -5.60 -37.53
N ALA A 549 -58.41 -5.86 -36.24
CA ALA A 549 -57.61 -5.95 -34.99
C ALA A 549 -58.41 -6.86 -33.97
N ALA A 550 -58.34 -6.91 -32.62
CA ALA A 550 -57.71 -6.12 -31.55
C ALA A 550 -57.70 -6.90 -30.17
N ILE A 551 -57.21 -6.24 -29.10
CA ILE A 551 -57.45 -6.41 -27.63
C ILE A 551 -57.18 -7.74 -26.84
N SER A 552 -56.11 -7.69 -26.02
CA SER A 552 -56.10 -7.92 -24.54
C SER A 552 -55.97 -9.32 -23.87
N SER A 553 -55.57 -9.28 -22.58
CA SER A 553 -55.58 -10.30 -21.49
C SER A 553 -54.56 -11.46 -21.46
N GLU A 554 -53.50 -11.24 -20.66
CA GLU A 554 -52.97 -12.03 -19.52
C GLU A 554 -53.05 -13.58 -19.39
N SER A 555 -52.06 -14.08 -18.63
CA SER A 555 -52.06 -15.30 -17.77
C SER A 555 -51.90 -16.70 -18.39
N SER A 556 -50.67 -17.22 -18.23
CA SER A 556 -50.30 -18.57 -17.77
C SER A 556 -51.40 -19.42 -17.09
N LEU A 557 -51.35 -20.77 -17.14
CA LEU A 557 -50.54 -21.59 -16.21
C LEU A 557 -50.51 -23.11 -16.52
N SER A 558 -49.31 -23.70 -16.36
CA SER A 558 -49.01 -24.97 -15.63
C SER A 558 -49.39 -26.38 -16.13
N SER A 559 -48.51 -27.32 -15.72
CA SER A 559 -48.72 -28.76 -15.43
C SER A 559 -48.78 -29.76 -16.61
N SER A 560 -48.25 -30.99 -16.49
CA SER A 560 -47.23 -31.56 -15.56
C SER A 560 -46.74 -32.95 -16.04
N MET A 561 -45.50 -33.33 -15.66
CA MET A 561 -44.95 -34.69 -15.39
C MET A 561 -45.41 -35.90 -16.25
N LEU A 562 -44.53 -36.75 -16.80
CA LEU A 562 -43.75 -37.73 -16.00
C LEU A 562 -42.59 -38.44 -16.77
N LEU A 563 -41.50 -38.68 -16.02
CA LEU A 563 -40.68 -39.91 -15.94
C LEU A 563 -39.94 -40.51 -17.18
N SER A 564 -38.60 -40.46 -17.14
CA SER A 564 -37.70 -41.63 -17.30
C SER A 564 -36.35 -41.36 -16.62
N GLN A 565 -35.49 -42.37 -16.40
CA GLN A 565 -34.32 -42.31 -15.50
C GLN A 565 -32.97 -42.53 -16.20
N SER A 566 -31.91 -41.84 -15.75
CA SER A 566 -30.59 -42.45 -15.46
C SER A 566 -29.61 -41.46 -14.77
N LYS A 567 -28.50 -42.00 -14.23
CA LYS A 567 -27.48 -41.34 -13.39
C LYS A 567 -26.41 -40.60 -14.23
N ALA A 568 -25.52 -39.76 -13.68
CA ALA A 568 -25.55 -38.80 -12.55
C ALA A 568 -24.15 -38.18 -12.37
N THR A 569 -24.02 -36.84 -12.35
CA THR A 569 -22.93 -36.08 -11.67
C THR A 569 -23.21 -34.57 -11.73
N GLY A 570 -22.81 -33.83 -10.68
CA GLY A 570 -22.54 -32.38 -10.77
C GLY A 570 -23.71 -31.42 -10.46
N ARG A 571 -23.77 -30.93 -9.21
CA ARG A 571 -24.25 -29.58 -8.81
C ARG A 571 -23.98 -29.39 -7.31
N HIS A 572 -22.99 -28.56 -6.96
CA HIS A 572 -22.66 -28.28 -5.55
C HIS A 572 -22.27 -26.83 -5.23
N ALA A 573 -22.29 -25.93 -6.23
CA ALA A 573 -21.87 -24.53 -6.07
C ALA A 573 -23.01 -23.55 -5.74
N GLU A 574 -24.20 -23.75 -6.31
CA GLU A 574 -25.25 -22.72 -6.38
C GLU A 574 -25.95 -22.45 -5.02
N ARG A 575 -26.04 -23.43 -4.12
CA ARG A 575 -26.77 -23.28 -2.84
C ARG A 575 -26.08 -22.43 -1.77
N SER A 576 -24.82 -22.04 -1.97
CA SER A 576 -24.07 -21.29 -0.96
C SER A 576 -24.51 -19.83 -0.84
N ILE A 577 -24.72 -19.15 -1.99
CA ILE A 577 -24.91 -17.69 -2.02
C ILE A 577 -26.26 -17.28 -1.40
N GLU A 578 -27.34 -17.99 -1.71
CA GLU A 578 -28.68 -17.68 -1.21
C GLU A 578 -28.83 -18.02 0.29
N SER A 579 -28.13 -19.05 0.78
CA SER A 579 -28.00 -19.36 2.22
C SER A 579 -27.24 -18.27 2.99
N VAL A 580 -26.17 -17.72 2.41
CA VAL A 580 -25.43 -16.60 3.01
C VAL A 580 -26.25 -15.30 2.98
N LEU A 581 -26.97 -15.01 1.88
CA LEU A 581 -27.82 -13.83 1.78
C LEU A 581 -29.02 -13.86 2.75
N SER A 582 -29.66 -15.03 2.93
CA SER A 582 -30.73 -15.19 3.91
C SER A 582 -30.20 -15.08 5.36
N SER A 583 -29.07 -15.71 5.68
CA SER A 583 -28.40 -15.55 6.99
C SER A 583 -28.05 -14.09 7.29
N SER A 584 -27.54 -13.34 6.30
CA SER A 584 -27.23 -11.92 6.46
C SER A 584 -28.48 -11.05 6.67
N LYS A 585 -29.57 -11.27 5.91
CA LYS A 585 -30.86 -10.57 6.14
C LYS A 585 -31.41 -10.84 7.54
N GLN A 586 -31.33 -12.08 8.02
CA GLN A 586 -31.80 -12.46 9.36
C GLN A 586 -30.97 -11.81 10.48
N LYS A 587 -29.65 -11.65 10.27
CA LYS A 587 -28.75 -10.90 11.18
C LYS A 587 -29.05 -9.40 11.21
N VAL A 588 -29.32 -8.78 10.07
CA VAL A 588 -29.70 -7.34 10.01
C VAL A 588 -30.99 -7.10 10.78
N SER A 589 -32.02 -7.92 10.59
CA SER A 589 -33.29 -7.77 11.32
C SER A 589 -33.13 -7.98 12.84
N ALA A 590 -32.23 -8.86 13.28
CA ALA A 590 -31.88 -9.01 14.70
C ALA A 590 -31.19 -7.74 15.27
N ILE A 591 -30.35 -7.06 14.49
CA ILE A 591 -29.70 -5.80 14.88
C ILE A 591 -30.73 -4.67 14.99
N GLU A 592 -31.67 -4.56 14.04
CA GLU A 592 -32.79 -3.60 14.13
C GLU A 592 -33.68 -3.85 15.36
N SER A 593 -33.90 -5.11 15.72
CA SER A 593 -34.64 -5.49 16.92
C SER A 593 -33.89 -5.13 18.21
N LEU A 594 -32.56 -5.28 18.25
CA LEU A 594 -31.72 -4.81 19.36
C LEU A 594 -31.78 -3.27 19.50
N LEU A 595 -31.64 -2.54 18.40
CA LEU A 595 -31.65 -1.07 18.40
C LEU A 595 -33.01 -0.50 18.87
N LYS A 596 -34.12 -1.19 18.59
CA LYS A 596 -35.45 -0.85 19.14
C LYS A 596 -35.59 -1.14 20.64
N GLY A 597 -34.75 -2.01 21.22
CA GLY A 597 -34.82 -2.41 22.63
C GLY A 597 -34.14 -1.46 23.63
N VAL A 598 -33.34 -0.50 23.17
CA VAL A 598 -32.48 0.36 24.04
C VAL A 598 -33.18 1.66 24.48
N GLY A 599 -34.38 1.97 23.97
CA GLY A 599 -35.09 3.20 24.29
C GLY A 599 -36.32 3.02 25.19
N ILE A 600 -36.19 3.26 26.51
CA ILE A 600 -37.21 3.88 27.39
C ILE A 600 -36.59 4.21 28.77
N SER A 601 -36.50 5.50 29.08
CA SER A 601 -37.04 6.11 30.30
C SER A 601 -36.89 7.64 30.23
N GLY A 602 -37.78 8.40 30.87
CA GLY A 602 -37.74 9.88 30.87
C GLY A 602 -38.65 10.55 29.84
N ARG A 603 -39.96 10.63 30.14
CA ARG A 603 -40.87 11.60 29.49
C ARG A 603 -40.75 12.95 30.20
N GLN A 604 -40.44 14.02 29.47
CA GLN A 604 -41.06 15.34 29.65
C GLN A 604 -40.93 16.17 28.36
N ASN A 605 -41.69 17.27 28.28
CA ASN A 605 -42.09 17.87 27.00
C ASN A 605 -41.06 18.86 26.44
N PHE A 606 -40.76 18.76 25.14
CA PHE A 606 -40.55 19.93 24.27
C PHE A 606 -40.74 19.55 22.79
N SER A 607 -41.78 20.10 22.15
CA SER A 607 -42.21 19.76 20.79
C SER A 607 -41.89 20.88 19.79
N ALA A 608 -40.60 21.16 19.58
CA ALA A 608 -40.16 22.25 18.68
C ALA A 608 -38.87 21.99 17.87
N VAL A 609 -38.16 20.86 18.07
CA VAL A 609 -36.87 20.59 17.39
C VAL A 609 -36.81 19.13 16.92
N ARG A 610 -37.28 18.85 15.69
CA ARG A 610 -37.20 17.50 15.09
C ARG A 610 -36.89 17.41 13.59
N SER A 611 -36.75 18.52 12.87
CA SER A 611 -36.44 18.54 11.42
C SER A 611 -35.00 18.93 11.09
N THR A 612 -34.08 18.92 12.06
CA THR A 612 -32.67 19.33 11.88
C THR A 612 -31.66 18.31 12.41
N SER A 613 -32.13 17.21 13.02
CA SER A 613 -31.27 16.21 13.68
C SER A 613 -31.09 14.93 12.86
N LEU A 614 -31.96 14.65 11.88
CA LEU A 614 -31.85 13.48 11.02
C LEU A 614 -30.85 13.69 9.88
N ASP A 615 -30.93 14.82 9.17
CA ASP A 615 -29.99 15.14 8.09
C ASP A 615 -28.55 15.27 8.61
N LEU A 616 -28.37 15.87 9.80
CA LEU A 616 -27.07 16.00 10.46
C LEU A 616 -26.45 14.63 10.83
N VAL A 617 -27.28 13.62 11.15
CA VAL A 617 -26.83 12.25 11.41
C VAL A 617 -26.55 11.49 10.10
N GLN A 618 -27.29 11.80 9.03
CA GLN A 618 -27.04 11.29 7.68
C GLN A 618 -25.67 11.75 7.17
N GLU A 619 -25.33 13.05 7.34
CA GLU A 619 -24.03 13.63 6.96
C GLU A 619 -22.87 13.08 7.81
N LEU A 620 -22.98 13.13 9.15
CA LEU A 620 -21.82 12.82 10.01
C LEU A 620 -21.45 11.33 10.13
N ILE A 621 -22.30 10.39 9.72
CA ILE A 621 -22.05 8.95 9.95
C ILE A 621 -21.93 8.14 8.66
N LEU A 622 -22.77 8.35 7.63
CA LEU A 622 -22.64 7.60 6.39
C LEU A 622 -21.43 8.06 5.55
N HIS A 623 -21.15 9.37 5.51
CA HIS A 623 -20.06 9.91 4.70
C HIS A 623 -18.69 9.37 5.13
N PRO A 624 -18.32 9.41 6.43
CA PRO A 624 -17.07 8.82 6.89
C PRO A 624 -17.01 7.30 6.72
N LEU A 625 -18.14 6.58 6.78
CA LEU A 625 -18.16 5.12 6.59
C LEU A 625 -17.96 4.70 5.14
N VAL A 626 -18.59 5.38 4.17
CA VAL A 626 -18.34 5.11 2.74
C VAL A 626 -16.90 5.48 2.38
N ILE A 627 -16.39 6.61 2.89
CA ILE A 627 -14.98 6.98 2.75
C ILE A 627 -14.07 5.98 3.46
N LEU A 628 -14.43 5.42 4.62
CA LEU A 628 -13.62 4.42 5.33
C LEU A 628 -13.60 3.07 4.58
N ILE A 629 -14.71 2.65 3.98
CA ILE A 629 -14.77 1.45 3.14
C ILE A 629 -13.93 1.65 1.88
N TYR A 630 -14.02 2.82 1.23
CA TYR A 630 -13.12 3.16 0.12
C TYR A 630 -11.66 3.25 0.57
N ARG A 631 -11.35 3.84 1.72
CA ARG A 631 -9.99 3.88 2.31
C ARG A 631 -9.47 2.49 2.62
N LEU A 632 -10.28 1.56 3.14
CA LEU A 632 -9.87 0.16 3.39
C LEU A 632 -9.58 -0.59 2.08
N LEU A 633 -10.51 -0.53 1.12
CA LEU A 633 -10.32 -1.11 -0.22
C LEU A 633 -9.14 -0.47 -0.97
N ARG A 634 -8.83 0.80 -0.68
CA ARG A 634 -7.68 1.51 -1.26
C ARG A 634 -6.40 1.29 -0.47
N LEU A 635 -6.42 1.07 0.85
CA LEU A 635 -5.23 0.67 1.65
C LEU A 635 -4.73 -0.71 1.21
N LEU A 636 -5.65 -1.63 0.91
CA LEU A 636 -5.35 -2.90 0.22
C LEU A 636 -4.76 -2.72 -1.19
N ARG A 637 -4.91 -1.53 -1.80
CA ARG A 637 -4.40 -1.16 -3.13
C ARG A 637 -3.15 -0.24 -3.07
N ILE A 638 -2.96 0.49 -1.98
CA ILE A 638 -1.81 1.38 -1.69
C ILE A 638 -0.67 0.59 -1.06
N THR A 639 -0.95 -0.42 -0.24
CA THR A 639 0.05 -1.44 0.13
C THR A 639 0.56 -2.21 -1.10
N PHE A 640 -0.24 -2.28 -2.17
CA PHE A 640 0.15 -2.83 -3.47
C PHE A 640 0.95 -1.83 -4.32
N LEU A 641 0.53 -0.55 -4.43
CA LEU A 641 1.21 0.47 -5.25
C LEU A 641 2.43 1.15 -4.58
N GLY A 642 2.44 1.35 -3.26
CA GLY A 642 3.56 1.98 -2.55
C GLY A 642 4.85 1.14 -2.64
N ARG A 643 4.69 -0.20 -2.69
CA ARG A 643 5.76 -1.17 -2.98
C ARG A 643 6.36 -1.05 -4.40
N VAL A 644 5.74 -0.26 -5.29
CA VAL A 644 6.18 0.03 -6.67
C VAL A 644 6.76 1.44 -6.80
N LEU A 645 6.33 2.40 -5.97
CA LEU A 645 6.80 3.79 -6.05
C LEU A 645 8.13 4.04 -5.32
N HIS A 646 8.41 3.30 -4.24
CA HIS A 646 9.67 3.40 -3.50
C HIS A 646 10.89 2.90 -4.31
N CYS A 647 10.67 2.21 -5.43
CA CYS A 647 11.71 1.79 -6.37
C CYS A 647 12.30 2.97 -7.20
N TRP A 648 11.68 4.15 -7.16
CA TRP A 648 11.82 5.16 -8.23
C TRP A 648 12.49 6.49 -7.84
N THR A 649 12.94 6.67 -6.60
CA THR A 649 13.33 8.01 -6.07
C THR A 649 14.76 8.17 -5.56
N HIS A 650 15.57 7.11 -5.46
CA HIS A 650 16.99 7.22 -5.03
C HIS A 650 17.96 6.51 -6.00
N PRO A 651 18.49 7.20 -7.02
CA PRO A 651 19.46 6.64 -7.97
C PRO A 651 20.93 6.73 -7.52
N SER A 652 21.21 7.22 -6.30
CA SER A 652 22.54 7.67 -5.87
C SER A 652 23.02 6.99 -4.58
N LEU A 653 22.89 5.67 -4.54
CA LEU A 653 23.54 4.72 -3.61
C LEU A 653 23.53 3.36 -4.34
N ALA A 654 24.50 3.17 -5.25
CA ALA A 654 24.55 2.10 -6.24
C ALA A 654 25.96 1.50 -6.34
#